data_AF-A0A4U0WFS1-F1
#
_entry.id   AF-A0A4U0WFS1-F1
#
_cell.length_a   1.000
_cell.length_b   1.000
_cell.length_c   1.000
_cell.angle_alpha   90.00
_cell.angle_beta   90.00
_cell.angle_gamma   90.00
#
_symmetry.space_group_name_H-M   'P 1'
#
loop_
_entity.id
_entity.type
_entity.pdbx_description
1 polymer ?
#
loop_
_entity_poly.entity_id
_entity_poly.type
_entity_poly.pdbx_seq_one_letter_code
_entity_poly.pdbx_strand_id
1 'polypeptide(L)'
;MQPRPYYDTKMIQSARTRDSLADCWTRWTADGTRIPPALIYKGESGDLQDSWLEDFDDAQDLAFFASSEKGRSSEVLGLQWLEHVFDHNTRQKAARSRRLLIVDGHNSHLNLRFIDYADRNRILLAILPPHSTHRLQPLDVGLFAPLATYYTQGIDALLASSQGLVRTTKRQFWKLFCEAWERSFTEKNIQSAWEATGIYPFNPERVIATITRENTTPEPQQVRTPRSARSVRRMFNQLQKDGRVTAEALPLLYVGEKLATENEVLRHEIQGLRKAITEEKKKHKRGKVMGLLEKGENAGQPLFFSPSRVGRARQRVADEAQAEQQHKQAIQERRLQSAVTRAEKAREVEERKAARVAARNAAKEEQARKRAEQAAEKATQQASKLAEATKQRQEAAIRKKQSMVAKEAKENAVQSKKRRLVEEGVVAPRKRPCAKLPTRRDKQEHIDEVSQTSSSPIEALNYRNCWGEQDEHWDDMTELRSDTQSSLATRRTRSSSPRKPTTDGAYRARNLFRASILVDVETPADIVKTVDIILGVKQTSEDGVLLQVAADEWHRSSKQLVTGENIGEAEWTDAIVALIKNLQPEGVRHARNRDWKSELKPHVHQPPPPTSRVPQKRSQSLRVEIQNDLVTSDSTIERQTGNVTTQHYPSPANTAQLKQPQRGTLSVGTPSLPQPTEPTPASPPMFSLKDPRPDIFVGLDHESMNHVIQSAKKVLGSQYLLSDWQDNGTLISDPGVTPLSLRFPFLIVEAKSGATGGNLYQAQNQAAVSGACALKILRDLAHLHDPEPDSGPESTEKQQQHQHQLPQIVFSVTNEGSIHELWAHFWNADNSTFNMTCLGVWRTTSAVNALKLTGHIAAILRWGAGDLRRDIVESIVAL
;
A
#
# COMPACT_ATOMS: atom_id res chain seq x y z
N MET A 1 49.41 41.28 5.17
CA MET A 1 48.26 40.50 5.70
C MET A 1 48.46 39.05 5.32
N GLN A 2 48.34 38.11 6.27
CA GLN A 2 48.24 36.68 5.96
C GLN A 2 46.83 36.35 5.44
N PRO A 3 46.65 35.36 4.55
CA PRO A 3 45.33 34.91 4.13
C PRO A 3 44.61 34.24 5.31
N ARG A 4 43.32 34.55 5.51
CA ARG A 4 42.53 33.86 6.56
C ARG A 4 42.29 32.40 6.15
N PRO A 5 42.46 31.43 7.06
CA PRO A 5 42.18 30.03 6.79
C PRO A 5 40.71 29.65 7.06
N TYR A 6 40.25 28.62 6.35
CA TYR A 6 38.90 28.03 6.35
C TYR A 6 39.03 26.51 6.06
N TYR A 7 38.25 25.60 6.69
CA TYR A 7 38.32 24.12 6.41
C TYR A 7 37.13 23.54 5.67
N ASP A 8 37.33 22.43 4.98
CA ASP A 8 36.32 21.65 4.28
C ASP A 8 36.29 20.19 4.79
N THR A 9 35.31 19.42 4.31
CA THR A 9 35.26 17.94 4.25
C THR A 9 34.94 17.11 5.50
N LYS A 10 33.61 16.90 5.69
CA LYS A 10 32.91 15.59 5.55
C LYS A 10 32.55 14.73 6.79
N MET A 11 31.38 14.07 6.67
CA MET A 11 30.78 13.01 7.51
C MET A 11 30.42 13.32 8.97
N ILE A 12 29.12 13.58 9.16
CA ILE A 12 28.41 13.22 10.40
C ILE A 12 27.77 11.85 10.18
N GLN A 13 28.45 10.77 10.56
CA GLN A 13 27.75 9.52 10.79
C GLN A 13 27.09 9.59 12.17
N SER A 14 25.75 9.67 12.20
CA SER A 14 25.02 9.43 13.44
C SER A 14 25.17 7.96 13.81
N ALA A 15 25.96 7.69 14.85
CA ALA A 15 26.27 6.34 15.34
C ALA A 15 25.05 5.56 15.90
N ARG A 16 23.81 6.05 15.71
CA ARG A 16 22.56 5.36 16.07
C ARG A 16 21.49 5.30 14.97
N THR A 17 21.73 5.83 13.78
CA THR A 17 20.79 5.65 12.63
C THR A 17 21.51 5.12 11.40
N ARG A 18 21.28 3.83 11.09
CA ARG A 18 21.88 3.10 9.96
C ARG A 18 21.40 3.53 8.55
N ASP A 19 20.56 4.56 8.46
CA ASP A 19 20.30 5.29 7.23
C ASP A 19 21.08 6.62 7.27
N SER A 20 22.02 6.84 6.34
CA SER A 20 22.62 8.17 6.12
C SER A 20 21.57 9.08 5.45
N LEU A 21 20.77 9.76 6.28
CA LEU A 21 19.63 10.55 5.81
C LEU A 21 20.06 11.69 4.88
N ALA A 22 21.17 12.36 5.21
CA ALA A 22 21.93 13.26 4.34
C ALA A 22 23.44 13.26 4.67
N ASP A 23 24.29 13.53 3.69
CA ASP A 23 25.70 13.94 3.88
C ASP A 23 25.76 15.44 4.25
N CYS A 24 26.77 15.89 4.98
CA CYS A 24 26.79 17.24 5.57
C CYS A 24 28.13 17.97 5.38
N TRP A 25 28.07 19.17 4.83
CA TRP A 25 29.19 20.07 4.61
C TRP A 25 28.96 21.31 5.47
N THR A 26 29.62 21.37 6.62
CA THR A 26 29.62 22.53 7.51
C THR A 26 30.97 23.23 7.43
N ARG A 27 30.95 24.55 7.53
CA ARG A 27 32.18 25.35 7.46
C ARG A 27 32.09 26.57 8.36
N TRP A 28 33.24 27.07 8.76
CA TRP A 28 33.40 28.30 9.51
C TRP A 28 34.77 28.92 9.21
N THR A 29 34.96 30.11 9.75
CA THR A 29 36.16 30.90 9.62
C THR A 29 37.04 30.78 10.86
N ALA A 30 38.32 31.14 10.76
CA ALA A 30 39.20 31.32 11.91
C ALA A 30 38.79 32.50 12.81
N ASP A 31 37.93 33.41 12.32
CA ASP A 31 37.31 34.50 13.10
C ASP A 31 36.03 34.09 13.83
N GLY A 32 35.69 32.80 13.89
CA GLY A 32 34.55 32.29 14.65
C GLY A 32 33.21 32.29 13.91
N THR A 33 33.10 32.93 12.74
CA THR A 33 31.83 32.95 12.00
C THR A 33 31.49 31.58 11.40
N ARG A 34 30.29 31.06 11.71
CA ARG A 34 29.65 29.96 10.96
C ARG A 34 29.30 30.34 9.52
N ILE A 35 29.50 29.42 8.57
CA ILE A 35 28.96 29.44 7.21
C ILE A 35 27.75 28.48 7.18
N PRO A 36 26.69 28.78 6.41
CA PRO A 36 25.54 27.88 6.24
C PRO A 36 25.91 26.41 5.97
N PRO A 37 25.22 25.45 6.60
CA PRO A 37 25.38 24.04 6.27
C PRO A 37 24.85 23.76 4.86
N ALA A 38 25.53 22.88 4.13
CA ALA A 38 25.04 22.30 2.88
C ALA A 38 24.80 20.79 3.06
N LEU A 39 23.58 20.34 2.79
CA LEU A 39 23.08 19.00 3.14
C LEU A 39 22.67 18.23 1.88
N ILE A 40 23.21 17.02 1.69
CA ILE A 40 22.97 16.18 0.50
C ILE A 40 22.12 14.97 0.90
N TYR A 41 20.80 15.06 0.74
CA TYR A 41 19.90 13.95 0.99
C TYR A 41 20.10 12.80 -0.01
N LYS A 42 19.90 11.56 0.45
CA LYS A 42 19.85 10.39 -0.45
C LYS A 42 18.56 10.40 -1.28
N GLY A 43 18.63 10.42 -2.61
CA GLY A 43 17.44 10.45 -3.47
C GLY A 43 17.72 10.19 -4.96
N GLU A 44 16.95 9.28 -5.56
CA GLU A 44 17.04 8.89 -6.98
C GLU A 44 16.65 10.01 -7.96
N SER A 45 15.89 11.01 -7.51
CA SER A 45 15.22 12.01 -8.35
C SER A 45 16.03 13.27 -8.69
N GLY A 46 17.21 13.48 -8.08
CA GLY A 46 17.99 14.73 -8.19
C GLY A 46 17.35 15.97 -7.53
N ASP A 47 16.02 16.02 -7.47
CA ASP A 47 15.21 16.98 -6.72
C ASP A 47 14.85 16.44 -5.31
N LEU A 48 14.37 17.32 -4.45
CA LEU A 48 13.96 17.10 -3.06
C LEU A 48 12.44 16.88 -2.93
N GLN A 49 12.03 16.26 -1.82
CA GLN A 49 10.62 16.10 -1.47
C GLN A 49 10.17 17.17 -0.47
N ASP A 50 8.95 17.68 -0.62
CA ASP A 50 8.30 18.61 0.31
C ASP A 50 8.41 18.13 1.78
N SER A 51 8.21 16.83 1.97
CA SER A 51 8.25 16.11 3.23
C SER A 51 9.61 16.03 3.90
N TRP A 52 10.72 16.40 3.25
CA TRP A 52 12.06 16.39 3.87
C TRP A 52 12.40 17.74 4.49
N LEU A 53 11.71 18.80 4.06
CA LEU A 53 11.87 20.19 4.51
C LEU A 53 10.57 20.73 5.12
N GLU A 54 9.72 19.89 5.73
CA GLU A 54 8.47 20.35 6.39
C GLU A 54 8.76 21.26 7.59
N ASP A 55 9.82 20.95 8.36
CA ASP A 55 10.26 21.71 9.53
C ASP A 55 11.29 22.83 9.20
N PHE A 56 11.53 23.15 7.92
CA PHE A 56 12.51 24.18 7.47
C PHE A 56 11.81 25.49 7.11
N ASP A 57 12.26 26.64 7.62
CA ASP A 57 11.71 27.95 7.29
C ASP A 57 12.66 28.72 6.35
N ASP A 58 12.26 28.92 5.08
CA ASP A 58 13.12 29.59 4.09
C ASP A 58 13.33 31.10 4.32
N ALA A 59 12.66 31.70 5.31
CA ALA A 59 12.87 33.07 5.77
C ALA A 59 13.75 33.18 7.03
N GLN A 60 13.87 32.12 7.83
CA GLN A 60 14.66 32.11 9.09
C GLN A 60 15.89 31.20 9.03
N ASP A 61 15.76 30.00 8.45
CA ASP A 61 16.83 29.00 8.35
C ASP A 61 17.71 29.27 7.11
N LEU A 62 19.01 29.46 7.33
CA LEU A 62 19.98 29.66 6.26
C LEU A 62 20.79 28.37 6.02
N ALA A 63 20.29 27.49 5.15
CA ALA A 63 20.91 26.23 4.76
C ALA A 63 20.75 25.94 3.25
N PHE A 64 21.68 25.16 2.69
CA PHE A 64 21.63 24.71 1.29
C PHE A 64 21.33 23.20 1.23
N PHE A 65 20.57 22.77 0.22
CA PHE A 65 20.12 21.38 0.12
C PHE A 65 20.34 20.80 -1.27
N ALA A 66 20.76 19.54 -1.35
CA ALA A 66 20.90 18.77 -2.59
C ALA A 66 20.31 17.36 -2.44
N SER A 67 20.06 16.70 -3.57
CA SER A 67 19.61 15.30 -3.64
C SER A 67 20.61 14.50 -4.49
N SER A 68 21.02 13.32 -4.03
CA SER A 68 22.00 12.46 -4.69
C SER A 68 21.61 10.99 -4.50
N GLU A 69 21.59 10.19 -5.57
CA GLU A 69 21.20 8.77 -5.54
C GLU A 69 21.90 7.98 -4.41
N LYS A 70 23.20 8.25 -4.25
CA LYS A 70 24.07 7.58 -3.26
C LYS A 70 24.09 8.27 -1.90
N GLY A 71 23.49 9.46 -1.76
CA GLY A 71 23.49 10.24 -0.51
C GLY A 71 24.89 10.64 -0.05
N ARG A 72 25.79 10.95 -0.99
CA ARG A 72 27.20 11.29 -0.75
C ARG A 72 27.63 12.43 -1.67
N SER A 73 28.67 13.16 -1.25
CA SER A 73 29.48 14.07 -2.09
C SER A 73 29.81 13.49 -3.47
N SER A 74 29.75 14.33 -4.51
CA SER A 74 30.26 14.03 -5.85
C SER A 74 31.12 15.21 -6.36
N GLU A 75 31.93 14.96 -7.38
CA GLU A 75 32.76 15.97 -8.06
C GLU A 75 31.94 17.21 -8.51
N VAL A 76 30.73 16.98 -9.04
CA VAL A 76 29.80 18.04 -9.48
C VAL A 76 29.29 18.85 -8.29
N LEU A 77 28.91 18.19 -7.19
CA LEU A 77 28.46 18.86 -5.98
C LEU A 77 29.58 19.65 -5.30
N GLY A 78 30.82 19.16 -5.32
CA GLY A 78 31.97 19.86 -4.75
C GLY A 78 32.31 21.15 -5.49
N LEU A 79 32.27 21.14 -6.82
CA LEU A 79 32.39 22.37 -7.60
C LEU A 79 31.23 23.33 -7.26
N GLN A 80 29.98 22.89 -7.33
CA GLN A 80 28.83 23.77 -7.03
C GLN A 80 28.84 24.35 -5.61
N TRP A 81 29.29 23.59 -4.61
CA TRP A 81 29.46 24.10 -3.25
C TRP A 81 30.55 25.18 -3.19
N LEU A 82 31.66 25.00 -3.91
CA LEU A 82 32.72 26.01 -4.00
C LEU A 82 32.17 27.31 -4.61
N GLU A 83 31.43 27.21 -5.72
CA GLU A 83 30.89 28.38 -6.43
C GLU A 83 29.74 29.08 -5.67
N HIS A 84 28.74 28.32 -5.23
CA HIS A 84 27.46 28.85 -4.76
C HIS A 84 27.34 29.00 -3.24
N VAL A 85 28.17 28.29 -2.46
CA VAL A 85 28.16 28.36 -0.99
C VAL A 85 29.44 28.99 -0.46
N PHE A 86 30.61 28.41 -0.72
CA PHE A 86 31.85 28.90 -0.13
C PHE A 86 32.28 30.26 -0.66
N ASP A 87 32.40 30.40 -1.99
CA ASP A 87 32.83 31.67 -2.57
C ASP A 87 31.81 32.76 -2.24
N HIS A 88 30.53 32.52 -2.52
CA HIS A 88 29.43 33.45 -2.23
C HIS A 88 29.46 34.00 -0.79
N ASN A 89 29.49 33.13 0.23
CA ASN A 89 29.45 33.55 1.63
C ASN A 89 30.78 34.12 2.18
N THR A 90 31.90 34.01 1.44
CA THR A 90 33.21 34.52 1.90
C THR A 90 33.80 35.65 1.06
N ARG A 91 33.34 35.87 -0.18
CA ARG A 91 33.89 36.85 -1.13
C ARG A 91 33.84 38.28 -0.61
N GLN A 92 32.72 38.66 0.00
CA GLN A 92 32.54 39.98 0.63
C GLN A 92 33.50 40.15 1.82
N LYS A 93 33.54 39.18 2.75
CA LYS A 93 34.41 39.19 3.93
C LYS A 93 35.90 39.26 3.61
N ALA A 94 36.32 38.68 2.48
CA ALA A 94 37.71 38.70 2.04
C ALA A 94 38.16 40.07 1.50
N ALA A 95 37.24 40.97 1.11
CA ALA A 95 37.55 42.31 0.60
C ALA A 95 38.66 42.32 -0.48
N ARG A 96 38.55 41.43 -1.48
CA ARG A 96 39.52 41.17 -2.59
C ARG A 96 40.83 40.47 -2.19
N SER A 97 41.05 40.16 -0.92
CA SER A 97 42.19 39.38 -0.39
C SER A 97 42.11 37.90 -0.77
N ARG A 98 43.22 37.18 -0.64
CA ARG A 98 43.26 35.71 -0.77
C ARG A 98 42.61 35.03 0.43
N ARG A 99 41.87 33.95 0.17
CA ARG A 99 41.25 33.04 1.15
C ARG A 99 42.00 31.72 1.13
N LEU A 100 42.22 31.06 2.26
CA LEU A 100 42.88 29.75 2.32
C LEU A 100 41.86 28.65 2.68
N LEU A 101 41.55 27.77 1.72
CA LEU A 101 40.65 26.63 1.85
C LEU A 101 41.48 25.35 2.05
N ILE A 102 41.37 24.77 3.24
CA ILE A 102 42.05 23.54 3.64
C ILE A 102 41.10 22.35 3.43
N VAL A 103 41.56 21.25 2.82
CA VAL A 103 40.75 20.05 2.46
C VAL A 103 41.39 18.73 2.96
N ASP A 104 40.58 17.68 3.10
CA ASP A 104 41.01 16.33 3.50
C ASP A 104 41.85 15.56 2.46
N GLY A 105 41.84 16.00 1.20
CA GLY A 105 42.52 15.35 0.08
C GLY A 105 41.73 14.24 -0.63
N HIS A 106 40.45 14.03 -0.28
CA HIS A 106 39.63 12.96 -0.86
C HIS A 106 39.21 13.29 -2.30
N ASN A 107 39.50 12.37 -3.23
CA ASN A 107 39.36 12.53 -4.71
C ASN A 107 37.99 13.05 -5.23
N SER A 108 36.92 13.00 -4.43
CA SER A 108 35.62 13.58 -4.82
C SER A 108 35.55 15.11 -4.74
N HIS A 109 36.58 15.78 -4.22
CA HIS A 109 36.60 17.24 -3.96
C HIS A 109 37.75 17.98 -4.67
N LEU A 110 38.62 17.26 -5.39
CA LEU A 110 39.82 17.80 -6.03
C LEU A 110 39.91 17.35 -7.49
N ASN A 111 39.10 17.98 -8.34
CA ASN A 111 39.25 17.90 -9.80
C ASN A 111 39.90 19.18 -10.36
N LEU A 112 40.32 19.14 -11.63
CA LEU A 112 40.94 20.30 -12.29
C LEU A 112 40.01 21.52 -12.31
N ARG A 113 38.68 21.34 -12.43
CA ARG A 113 37.71 22.45 -12.44
C ARG A 113 37.59 23.18 -11.10
N PHE A 114 37.66 22.47 -9.99
CA PHE A 114 37.65 23.03 -8.63
C PHE A 114 38.94 23.82 -8.37
N ILE A 115 40.08 23.31 -8.83
CA ILE A 115 41.39 23.98 -8.76
C ILE A 115 41.38 25.26 -9.63
N ASP A 116 40.94 25.15 -10.89
CA ASP A 116 40.75 26.27 -11.83
C ASP A 116 39.85 27.36 -11.23
N TYR A 117 38.71 26.99 -10.64
CA TYR A 117 37.78 27.94 -10.04
C TYR A 117 38.38 28.60 -8.80
N ALA A 118 39.08 27.82 -7.96
CA ALA A 118 39.72 28.32 -6.75
C ALA A 118 40.77 29.39 -7.09
N ASP A 119 41.70 29.11 -8.02
CA ASP A 119 42.73 30.07 -8.42
C ASP A 119 42.13 31.36 -9.01
N ARG A 120 41.23 31.23 -9.99
CA ARG A 120 40.52 32.36 -10.63
C ARG A 120 39.82 33.26 -9.60
N ASN A 121 39.29 32.68 -8.52
CA ASN A 121 38.59 33.40 -7.46
C ASN A 121 39.46 33.70 -6.22
N ARG A 122 40.80 33.58 -6.34
CA ARG A 122 41.79 33.89 -5.29
C ARG A 122 41.63 33.07 -4.01
N ILE A 123 41.21 31.83 -4.16
CA ILE A 123 41.11 30.82 -3.11
C ILE A 123 42.34 29.93 -3.23
N LEU A 124 43.25 30.04 -2.27
CA LEU A 124 44.38 29.14 -2.12
C LEU A 124 43.86 27.79 -1.58
N LEU A 125 44.28 26.69 -2.19
CA LEU A 125 44.00 25.35 -1.70
C LEU A 125 45.18 24.84 -0.87
N ALA A 126 44.91 24.23 0.28
CA ALA A 126 45.88 23.44 1.04
C ALA A 126 45.31 22.06 1.31
N ILE A 127 46.04 21.03 0.90
CA ILE A 127 45.61 19.64 1.03
C ILE A 127 46.28 19.06 2.29
N LEU A 128 45.48 18.54 3.22
CA LEU A 128 46.01 17.85 4.40
C LEU A 128 46.73 16.55 3.98
N PRO A 129 47.84 16.18 4.65
CA PRO A 129 48.46 14.88 4.41
C PRO A 129 47.48 13.71 4.67
N PRO A 130 47.56 12.61 3.89
CA PRO A 130 46.74 11.42 4.13
C PRO A 130 46.79 10.96 5.58
N HIS A 131 45.63 10.54 6.11
CA HIS A 131 45.45 10.08 7.50
C HIS A 131 45.78 11.11 8.60
N SER A 132 45.95 12.41 8.29
CA SER A 132 46.22 13.45 9.30
C SER A 132 44.98 14.15 9.87
N THR A 133 43.78 13.88 9.30
CA THR A 133 42.48 14.47 9.65
C THR A 133 42.24 14.54 11.16
N HIS A 134 42.43 13.43 11.89
CA HIS A 134 42.19 13.33 13.35
C HIS A 134 43.17 14.15 14.22
N ARG A 135 44.07 14.92 13.62
CA ARG A 135 45.03 15.82 14.30
C ARG A 135 45.03 17.23 13.73
N LEU A 136 44.84 17.38 12.42
CA LEU A 136 44.96 18.66 11.70
C LEU A 136 43.63 19.24 11.20
N GLN A 137 42.50 18.55 11.39
CA GLN A 137 41.18 19.01 10.94
C GLN A 137 40.28 19.39 12.14
N PRO A 138 39.99 20.69 12.38
CA PRO A 138 39.16 21.13 13.51
C PRO A 138 37.72 20.62 13.52
N LEU A 139 37.19 20.21 12.36
CA LEU A 139 35.89 19.55 12.27
C LEU A 139 35.87 18.33 13.20
N ASP A 140 36.80 17.40 12.98
CA ASP A 140 36.93 16.13 13.68
C ASP A 140 37.47 16.30 15.10
N VAL A 141 38.48 17.16 15.27
CA VAL A 141 39.18 17.35 16.56
C VAL A 141 38.28 18.04 17.62
N GLY A 142 37.39 18.95 17.23
CA GLY A 142 36.68 19.79 18.20
C GLY A 142 35.15 19.90 18.06
N LEU A 143 34.54 19.53 16.92
CA LEU A 143 33.15 19.94 16.63
C LEU A 143 32.21 18.81 16.22
N PHE A 144 32.67 17.80 15.47
CA PHE A 144 31.86 16.64 15.11
C PHE A 144 31.49 15.78 16.32
N ALA A 145 32.36 15.64 17.33
CA ALA A 145 32.03 14.92 18.56
C ALA A 145 30.90 15.60 19.39
N PRO A 146 30.96 16.92 19.70
CA PRO A 146 29.81 17.63 20.29
C PRO A 146 28.53 17.56 19.45
N LEU A 147 28.64 17.69 18.13
CA LEU A 147 27.51 17.63 17.20
C LEU A 147 26.83 16.25 17.19
N ALA A 148 27.60 15.17 17.08
CA ALA A 148 27.09 13.81 17.19
C ALA A 148 26.46 13.55 18.57
N THR A 149 27.02 14.16 19.63
CA THR A 149 26.48 14.08 21.00
C THR A 149 25.12 14.77 21.10
N TYR A 150 24.98 16.02 20.63
CA TYR A 150 23.70 16.74 20.68
C TYR A 150 22.64 16.14 19.74
N TYR A 151 23.03 15.67 18.56
CA TYR A 151 22.13 14.97 17.64
C TYR A 151 21.64 13.63 18.24
N THR A 152 22.52 12.91 18.96
CA THR A 152 22.12 11.71 19.70
C THR A 152 21.18 12.04 20.87
N GLN A 153 21.41 13.15 21.60
CA GLN A 153 20.46 13.62 22.62
C GLN A 153 19.08 13.95 22.02
N GLY A 154 19.04 14.57 20.83
CA GLY A 154 17.79 14.85 20.11
C GLY A 154 17.05 13.56 19.70
N ILE A 155 17.77 12.56 19.21
CA ILE A 155 17.21 11.23 18.90
C ILE A 155 16.71 10.52 20.16
N ASP A 156 17.51 10.47 21.22
CA ASP A 156 17.14 9.79 22.47
C ASP A 156 15.92 10.48 23.11
N ALA A 157 15.81 11.81 23.04
CA ALA A 157 14.64 12.57 23.47
C ALA A 157 13.40 12.32 22.58
N LEU A 158 13.56 12.21 21.26
CA LEU A 158 12.48 11.84 20.33
C LEU A 158 11.98 10.41 20.60
N LEU A 159 12.89 9.45 20.81
CA LEU A 159 12.55 8.06 21.13
C LEU A 159 11.86 7.96 22.50
N ALA A 160 12.38 8.62 23.54
CA ALA A 160 11.75 8.64 24.87
C ALA A 160 10.36 9.29 24.85
N SER A 161 10.21 10.44 24.18
CA SER A 161 8.93 11.15 24.09
C SER A 161 7.92 10.54 23.11
N SER A 162 8.31 9.54 22.32
CA SER A 162 7.43 8.74 21.44
C SER A 162 7.34 7.26 21.83
N GLN A 163 7.91 6.87 22.98
CA GLN A 163 8.01 5.48 23.46
C GLN A 163 8.61 4.50 22.42
N GLY A 164 9.49 5.00 21.54
CA GLY A 164 10.09 4.21 20.45
C GLY A 164 9.13 3.88 19.29
N LEU A 165 7.87 4.32 19.33
CA LEU A 165 6.87 4.05 18.29
C LEU A 165 7.14 4.82 16.99
N VAL A 166 7.86 5.94 17.05
CA VAL A 166 8.23 6.76 15.89
C VAL A 166 9.65 6.41 15.45
N ARG A 167 9.79 5.72 14.31
CA ARG A 167 11.10 5.56 13.63
C ARG A 167 11.53 6.89 13.01
N THR A 168 12.76 7.32 13.28
CA THR A 168 13.39 8.51 12.67
C THR A 168 13.39 8.43 11.14
N THR A 169 13.01 9.53 10.48
CA THR A 169 12.98 9.63 9.00
C THR A 169 13.57 10.95 8.49
N LYS A 170 13.80 11.06 7.17
CA LYS A 170 14.29 12.29 6.50
C LYS A 170 13.46 13.55 6.82
N ARG A 171 12.17 13.41 7.11
CA ARG A 171 11.26 14.50 7.53
C ARG A 171 11.75 15.20 8.80
N GLN A 172 12.23 14.42 9.77
CA GLN A 172 12.68 14.90 11.08
C GLN A 172 14.17 15.27 11.09
N PHE A 173 14.90 14.98 10.01
CA PHE A 173 16.35 15.18 9.95
C PHE A 173 16.74 16.65 10.11
N TRP A 174 16.12 17.57 9.35
CA TRP A 174 16.47 19.01 9.43
C TRP A 174 16.33 19.53 10.87
N LYS A 175 15.20 19.27 11.52
CA LYS A 175 14.91 19.70 12.88
C LYS A 175 15.94 19.19 13.91
N LEU A 176 16.22 17.89 13.89
CA LEU A 176 17.20 17.29 14.80
C LEU A 176 18.63 17.76 14.51
N PHE A 177 18.97 17.96 13.22
CA PHE A 177 20.27 18.46 12.80
C PHE A 177 20.46 19.93 13.19
N CYS A 178 19.47 20.80 12.96
CA CYS A 178 19.58 22.23 13.21
C CYS A 178 19.81 22.53 14.71
N GLU A 179 19.02 21.92 15.61
CA GLU A 179 19.23 22.09 17.06
C GLU A 179 20.63 21.61 17.50
N ALA A 180 21.08 20.47 16.98
CA ALA A 180 22.41 19.93 17.28
C ALA A 180 23.53 20.82 16.73
N TRP A 181 23.33 21.38 15.51
CA TRP A 181 24.25 22.28 14.82
C TRP A 181 24.41 23.61 15.55
N GLU A 182 23.31 24.23 15.96
CA GLU A 182 23.36 25.49 16.73
C GLU A 182 24.06 25.31 18.09
N ARG A 183 23.84 24.16 18.74
CA ARG A 183 24.47 23.84 20.03
C ARG A 183 25.94 23.46 19.91
N SER A 184 26.38 22.86 18.80
CA SER A 184 27.80 22.50 18.59
C SER A 184 28.63 23.65 18.01
N PHE A 185 28.15 24.34 16.97
CA PHE A 185 28.92 25.35 16.22
C PHE A 185 28.80 26.75 16.83
N THR A 186 29.03 26.83 18.15
CA THR A 186 29.23 28.11 18.83
C THR A 186 30.61 28.70 18.48
N GLU A 187 30.73 30.02 18.49
CA GLU A 187 31.97 30.74 18.20
C GLU A 187 33.16 30.26 19.06
N LYS A 188 32.90 29.97 20.33
CA LYS A 188 33.89 29.45 21.30
C LYS A 188 34.37 28.05 20.96
N ASN A 189 33.46 27.15 20.59
CA ASN A 189 33.81 25.79 20.17
C ASN A 189 34.62 25.83 18.86
N ILE A 190 34.26 26.73 17.94
CA ILE A 190 35.01 27.00 16.71
C ILE A 190 36.44 27.44 17.03
N GLN A 191 36.62 28.50 17.82
CA GLN A 191 37.94 29.03 18.19
C GLN A 191 38.79 27.95 18.90
N SER A 192 38.21 27.24 19.87
CA SER A 192 38.86 26.13 20.57
C SER A 192 39.33 25.01 19.62
N ALA A 193 38.51 24.63 18.64
CA ALA A 193 38.87 23.61 17.66
C ALA A 193 40.03 24.04 16.75
N TRP A 194 40.06 25.32 16.33
CA TRP A 194 41.20 25.88 15.60
C TRP A 194 42.49 25.83 16.44
N GLU A 195 42.42 26.27 17.71
CA GLU A 195 43.58 26.22 18.60
C GLU A 195 44.05 24.80 18.90
N ALA A 196 43.15 23.82 18.99
CA ALA A 196 43.48 22.43 19.28
C ALA A 196 44.39 21.83 18.19
N THR A 197 44.11 22.15 16.92
CA THR A 197 44.95 21.72 15.77
C THR A 197 46.24 22.53 15.59
N GLY A 198 46.47 23.59 16.37
CA GLY A 198 47.67 24.42 16.26
C GLY A 198 47.81 25.19 14.94
N ILE A 199 46.75 25.30 14.14
CA ILE A 199 46.79 26.00 12.83
C ILE A 199 46.34 27.47 12.96
N TYR A 200 45.44 27.79 13.90
CA TYR A 200 45.10 29.17 14.21
C TYR A 200 44.74 29.36 15.72
N PRO A 201 45.47 30.22 16.46
CA PRO A 201 46.77 30.79 16.12
C PRO A 201 47.79 29.69 15.77
N PHE A 202 48.73 29.99 14.88
CA PHE A 202 49.70 29.00 14.42
C PHE A 202 50.69 28.63 15.54
N ASN A 203 50.63 27.36 15.99
CA ASN A 203 51.40 26.80 17.08
C ASN A 203 51.55 25.27 16.87
N PRO A 204 52.58 24.80 16.13
CA PRO A 204 52.75 23.38 15.80
C PRO A 204 53.02 22.49 17.02
N GLU A 205 53.56 23.05 18.11
CA GLU A 205 53.92 22.30 19.32
C GLU A 205 52.71 21.59 19.96
N ARG A 206 51.50 22.14 19.85
CA ARG A 206 50.28 21.47 20.34
C ARG A 206 50.04 20.12 19.65
N VAL A 207 50.33 20.03 18.34
CA VAL A 207 50.20 18.78 17.57
C VAL A 207 51.37 17.86 17.84
N ILE A 208 52.61 18.39 17.83
CA ILE A 208 53.84 17.61 18.07
C ILE A 208 53.77 16.93 19.45
N ALA A 209 53.44 17.67 20.51
CA ALA A 209 53.29 17.16 21.87
C ALA A 209 52.11 16.17 22.06
N THR A 210 51.24 16.02 21.06
CA THR A 210 50.20 14.99 21.01
C THR A 210 50.69 13.71 20.31
N ILE A 211 51.66 13.83 19.40
CA ILE A 211 52.28 12.71 18.68
C ILE A 211 53.35 12.01 19.54
N THR A 212 54.05 12.75 20.41
CA THR A 212 55.14 12.23 21.26
C THR A 212 54.70 11.70 22.64
N ARG A 213 53.40 11.40 22.83
CA ARG A 213 52.88 10.83 24.08
C ARG A 213 52.71 9.32 23.97
N GLU A 214 53.20 8.59 24.96
CA GLU A 214 52.81 7.19 25.18
C GLU A 214 51.38 7.12 25.72
N ASN A 215 50.69 6.01 25.42
CA ASN A 215 49.27 5.84 25.76
C ASN A 215 49.06 5.54 27.25
N THR A 216 48.99 6.57 28.09
CA THR A 216 48.46 6.44 29.46
C THR A 216 46.95 6.18 29.42
N THR A 217 46.51 5.05 29.98
CA THR A 217 45.10 4.67 30.13
C THR A 217 44.30 5.79 30.83
N PRO A 218 43.16 6.24 30.28
CA PRO A 218 42.34 7.25 30.94
C PRO A 218 41.67 6.69 32.21
N GLU A 219 41.89 7.39 33.33
CA GLU A 219 41.32 7.07 34.64
C GLU A 219 39.78 7.28 34.64
N PRO A 220 38.98 6.41 35.28
CA PRO A 220 37.52 6.51 35.25
C PRO A 220 37.02 7.76 35.97
N GLN A 221 36.44 8.70 35.21
CA GLN A 221 35.91 9.95 35.75
C GLN A 221 34.79 9.70 36.78
N GLN A 222 34.91 10.34 37.94
CA GLN A 222 33.94 10.22 39.03
C GLN A 222 32.55 10.74 38.63
N VAL A 223 31.53 9.89 38.79
CA VAL A 223 30.12 10.28 38.59
C VAL A 223 29.73 11.33 39.62
N ARG A 224 29.51 12.57 39.17
CA ARG A 224 29.09 13.68 40.04
C ARG A 224 27.69 13.47 40.61
N THR A 225 27.47 14.01 41.82
CA THR A 225 26.31 13.77 42.68
C THR A 225 24.95 13.96 41.99
N PRO A 226 24.06 12.95 41.98
CA PRO A 226 22.73 13.10 41.41
C PRO A 226 21.84 14.07 42.20
N ARG A 227 21.32 15.11 41.55
CA ARG A 227 20.16 15.91 42.02
C ARG A 227 18.83 15.19 41.74
N SER A 228 18.76 13.89 41.99
CA SER A 228 17.62 13.04 41.59
C SER A 228 16.59 12.85 42.71
N ALA A 229 15.41 12.30 42.38
CA ALA A 229 14.36 11.99 43.35
C ALA A 229 14.83 11.17 44.57
N ARG A 230 15.94 10.43 44.46
CA ARG A 230 16.56 9.70 45.59
C ARG A 230 17.07 10.62 46.71
N SER A 231 17.48 11.87 46.43
CA SER A 231 17.84 12.84 47.48
C SER A 231 16.61 13.46 48.13
N VAL A 232 15.56 13.75 47.36
CA VAL A 232 14.26 14.20 47.88
C VAL A 232 13.65 13.15 48.81
N ARG A 233 13.64 11.88 48.39
CA ARG A 233 13.15 10.76 49.22
C ARG A 233 13.96 10.57 50.49
N ARG A 234 15.27 10.82 50.48
CA ARG A 234 16.10 10.82 51.70
C ARG A 234 15.71 11.94 52.67
N MET A 235 15.40 13.14 52.19
CA MET A 235 14.93 14.24 53.05
C MET A 235 13.54 13.95 53.64
N PHE A 236 12.63 13.36 52.86
CA PHE A 236 11.32 12.92 53.36
C PHE A 236 11.46 11.86 54.47
N ASN A 237 12.29 10.83 54.25
CA ASN A 237 12.61 9.81 55.26
C ASN A 237 13.37 10.37 56.48
N GLN A 238 13.95 11.57 56.39
CA GLN A 238 14.57 12.26 57.53
C GLN A 238 13.49 12.96 58.39
N LEU A 239 12.60 13.73 57.76
CA LEU A 239 11.46 14.38 58.44
C LEU A 239 10.52 13.38 59.13
N GLN A 240 10.43 12.16 58.59
CA GLN A 240 9.73 11.04 59.20
C GLN A 240 10.38 10.56 60.53
N LYS A 241 11.71 10.66 60.67
CA LYS A 241 12.43 10.32 61.92
C LYS A 241 12.29 11.42 62.98
N ASP A 242 12.13 12.66 62.55
CA ASP A 242 12.01 13.84 63.44
C ASP A 242 10.62 13.95 64.11
N GLY A 243 9.77 12.91 64.01
CA GLY A 243 8.50 12.78 64.75
C GLY A 243 7.36 13.70 64.33
N ARG A 244 7.52 14.46 63.23
CA ARG A 244 6.57 15.51 62.80
C ARG A 244 5.39 15.01 61.95
N VAL A 245 5.22 13.69 61.81
CA VAL A 245 4.12 13.07 61.07
C VAL A 245 3.56 11.93 61.92
N THR A 246 2.23 11.88 62.11
CA THR A 246 1.57 10.81 62.87
C THR A 246 1.65 9.48 62.12
N ALA A 247 1.74 8.37 62.88
CA ALA A 247 1.90 7.03 62.29
C ALA A 247 0.79 6.66 61.30
N GLU A 248 -0.43 7.13 61.55
CA GLU A 248 -1.63 6.91 60.74
C GLU A 248 -1.64 7.70 59.42
N ALA A 249 -0.93 8.83 59.34
CA ALA A 249 -0.85 9.65 58.14
C ALA A 249 0.20 9.13 57.13
N LEU A 250 1.19 8.35 57.57
CA LEU A 250 2.28 7.87 56.74
C LEU A 250 1.84 6.96 55.56
N PRO A 251 0.91 6.00 55.73
CA PRO A 251 0.39 5.21 54.61
C PRO A 251 -0.34 6.06 53.58
N LEU A 252 -1.14 7.05 54.03
CA LEU A 252 -1.90 7.95 53.16
C LEU A 252 -0.97 8.87 52.36
N LEU A 253 0.08 9.41 52.99
CA LEU A 253 1.10 10.22 52.31
C LEU A 253 1.91 9.38 51.31
N TYR A 254 2.28 8.14 51.66
CA TYR A 254 2.98 7.22 50.76
C TYR A 254 2.11 6.86 49.53
N VAL A 255 0.82 6.57 49.74
CA VAL A 255 -0.13 6.29 48.67
C VAL A 255 -0.39 7.54 47.82
N GLY A 256 -0.49 8.73 48.43
CA GLY A 256 -0.62 10.00 47.72
C GLY A 256 0.60 10.34 46.85
N GLU A 257 1.82 10.20 47.38
CA GLU A 257 3.06 10.40 46.61
C GLU A 257 3.18 9.38 45.47
N LYS A 258 2.82 8.12 45.72
CA LYS A 258 2.77 7.05 44.71
C LYS A 258 1.77 7.40 43.60
N LEU A 259 0.52 7.68 43.94
CA LEU A 259 -0.54 8.00 42.97
C LEU A 259 -0.25 9.28 42.20
N ALA A 260 0.37 10.29 42.82
CA ALA A 260 0.82 11.50 42.13
C ALA A 260 1.92 11.18 41.11
N THR A 261 2.91 10.37 41.48
CA THR A 261 3.99 9.92 40.59
C THR A 261 3.43 9.08 39.43
N GLU A 262 2.51 8.14 39.71
CA GLU A 262 1.85 7.33 38.70
C GLU A 262 0.98 8.18 37.75
N ASN A 263 0.27 9.18 38.27
CA ASN A 263 -0.46 10.15 37.43
C ASN A 263 0.47 11.00 36.56
N GLU A 264 1.62 11.43 37.06
CA GLU A 264 2.59 12.22 36.28
C GLU A 264 3.20 11.38 35.15
N VAL A 265 3.58 10.13 35.45
CA VAL A 265 4.05 9.15 34.45
C VAL A 265 2.97 8.88 33.39
N LEU A 266 1.74 8.57 33.80
CA LEU A 266 0.62 8.33 32.88
C LEU A 266 0.29 9.56 32.03
N ARG A 267 0.35 10.78 32.59
CA ARG A 267 0.17 12.03 31.82
C ARG A 267 1.27 12.22 30.78
N HIS A 268 2.53 11.95 31.14
CA HIS A 268 3.66 12.04 30.20
C HIS A 268 3.57 10.97 29.10
N GLU A 269 3.18 9.75 29.45
CA GLU A 269 2.89 8.64 28.52
C GLU A 269 1.76 8.99 27.55
N ILE A 270 0.59 9.43 28.04
CA ILE A 270 -0.53 9.85 27.21
C ILE A 270 -0.14 11.02 26.30
N GLN A 271 0.66 11.98 26.78
CA GLN A 271 1.17 13.06 25.95
C GLN A 271 2.13 12.55 24.85
N GLY A 272 3.00 11.60 25.19
CA GLY A 272 3.92 10.96 24.24
C GLY A 272 3.20 10.15 23.16
N LEU A 273 2.23 9.31 23.55
CA LEU A 273 1.35 8.57 22.65
C LEU A 273 0.59 9.50 21.70
N ARG A 274 0.04 10.62 22.20
CA ARG A 274 -0.63 11.63 21.37
C ARG A 274 0.32 12.27 20.34
N LYS A 275 1.58 12.54 20.71
CA LYS A 275 2.62 13.02 19.78
C LYS A 275 2.99 11.95 18.75
N ALA A 276 3.24 10.71 19.19
CA ALA A 276 3.59 9.58 18.32
C ALA A 276 2.50 9.29 17.26
N ILE A 277 1.24 9.25 17.67
CA ILE A 277 0.08 9.10 16.76
C ILE A 277 0.01 10.24 15.73
N THR A 278 0.41 11.46 16.11
CA THR A 278 0.42 12.62 15.20
C THR A 278 1.54 12.51 14.15
N GLU A 279 2.74 12.08 14.55
CA GLU A 279 3.87 11.85 13.64
C GLU A 279 3.63 10.64 12.70
N GLU A 280 3.07 9.54 13.20
CA GLU A 280 2.72 8.39 12.35
C GLU A 280 1.61 8.75 11.34
N LYS A 281 0.65 9.61 11.72
CA LYS A 281 -0.31 10.22 10.78
C LYS A 281 0.35 11.11 9.72
N LYS A 282 1.47 11.80 10.02
CA LYS A 282 2.27 12.50 8.99
C LYS A 282 2.97 11.53 8.05
N LYS A 283 3.49 10.40 8.54
CA LYS A 283 4.18 9.37 7.74
C LYS A 283 3.30 8.72 6.68
N HIS A 284 1.99 8.61 6.91
CA HIS A 284 1.04 8.18 5.88
C HIS A 284 0.81 9.21 4.74
N LYS A 285 1.16 10.49 4.94
CA LYS A 285 1.19 11.49 3.85
C LYS A 285 2.45 11.27 3.01
N ARG A 286 2.29 10.74 1.79
CA ARG A 286 3.37 10.69 0.79
C ARG A 286 3.81 12.11 0.45
N GLY A 287 5.12 12.35 0.49
CA GLY A 287 5.69 13.58 -0.05
C GLY A 287 5.57 13.66 -1.57
N LYS A 288 5.51 14.89 -2.07
CA LYS A 288 5.65 15.24 -3.49
C LYS A 288 7.07 15.74 -3.75
N VAL A 289 7.54 15.58 -5.00
CA VAL A 289 8.75 16.27 -5.48
C VAL A 289 8.44 17.76 -5.60
N MET A 290 9.36 18.64 -5.19
CA MET A 290 9.09 20.09 -5.09
C MET A 290 9.17 20.84 -6.42
N GLY A 291 9.79 20.29 -7.47
CA GLY A 291 9.97 21.00 -8.74
C GLY A 291 10.99 22.14 -8.61
N LEU A 292 12.10 21.88 -7.90
CA LEU A 292 13.18 22.86 -7.73
C LEU A 292 13.96 23.05 -9.03
N LEU A 293 14.07 22.00 -9.85
CA LEU A 293 14.73 22.02 -11.17
C LEU A 293 13.95 22.92 -12.15
N GLU A 294 14.67 23.77 -12.88
CA GLU A 294 14.12 24.69 -13.87
C GLU A 294 14.24 24.12 -15.30
N LYS A 295 13.35 24.53 -16.22
CA LYS A 295 13.28 23.97 -17.58
C LYS A 295 14.54 24.30 -18.38
N GLY A 296 15.42 23.31 -18.54
CA GLY A 296 16.69 23.42 -19.26
C GLY A 296 17.90 22.97 -18.43
N GLU A 297 17.74 22.81 -17.11
CA GLU A 297 18.75 22.12 -16.29
C GLU A 297 18.73 20.61 -16.55
N ASN A 298 19.90 19.98 -16.56
CA ASN A 298 20.02 18.54 -16.80
C ASN A 298 19.49 17.74 -15.60
N ALA A 299 18.32 17.11 -15.77
CA ALA A 299 17.60 16.35 -14.74
C ALA A 299 18.32 15.10 -14.18
N GLY A 300 19.59 14.88 -14.52
CA GLY A 300 20.46 13.83 -13.97
C GLY A 300 21.71 14.35 -13.25
N GLN A 301 21.92 15.67 -13.14
CA GLN A 301 23.03 16.23 -12.36
C GLN A 301 22.55 16.71 -10.98
N PRO A 302 23.19 16.27 -9.88
CA PRO A 302 22.80 16.68 -8.54
C PRO A 302 23.17 18.15 -8.32
N LEU A 303 22.19 18.94 -7.84
CA LEU A 303 22.27 20.39 -7.70
C LEU A 303 22.11 20.84 -6.24
N PHE A 304 22.82 21.88 -5.84
CA PHE A 304 22.54 22.59 -4.58
C PHE A 304 21.48 23.68 -4.77
N PHE A 305 20.42 23.60 -3.97
CA PHE A 305 19.31 24.55 -3.93
C PHE A 305 19.43 25.45 -2.71
N SER A 306 19.23 26.76 -2.89
CA SER A 306 19.24 27.78 -1.83
C SER A 306 17.85 27.95 -1.18
N PRO A 307 17.74 28.57 0.02
CA PRO A 307 16.46 28.84 0.68
C PRO A 307 15.47 29.55 -0.25
N SER A 308 15.90 30.61 -0.94
CA SER A 308 15.07 31.37 -1.87
C SER A 308 14.58 30.54 -3.07
N ARG A 309 15.28 29.45 -3.44
CA ARG A 309 14.83 28.51 -4.47
C ARG A 309 13.78 27.52 -3.93
N VAL A 310 13.89 27.13 -2.66
CA VAL A 310 12.83 26.39 -1.93
C VAL A 310 11.58 27.26 -1.76
N GLY A 311 11.72 28.53 -1.34
CA GLY A 311 10.63 29.50 -1.26
C GLY A 311 9.90 29.70 -2.58
N ARG A 312 10.62 29.92 -3.69
CA ARG A 312 10.04 29.99 -5.05
C ARG A 312 9.32 28.71 -5.48
N ALA A 313 9.64 27.54 -4.93
CA ALA A 313 8.88 26.31 -5.19
C ALA A 313 7.61 26.23 -4.32
N ARG A 314 7.72 26.55 -3.03
CA ARG A 314 6.57 26.63 -2.10
C ARG A 314 5.51 27.61 -2.61
N GLN A 315 5.93 28.79 -3.09
CA GLN A 315 5.02 29.79 -3.63
C GLN A 315 4.30 29.30 -4.90
N ARG A 316 5.01 28.73 -5.88
CA ARG A 316 4.39 28.15 -7.10
C ARG A 316 3.31 27.10 -6.76
N VAL A 317 3.57 26.23 -5.79
CA VAL A 317 2.59 25.22 -5.33
C VAL A 317 1.38 25.86 -4.63
N ALA A 318 1.56 26.96 -3.90
CA ALA A 318 0.47 27.72 -3.30
C ALA A 318 -0.37 28.44 -4.36
N ASP A 319 0.26 29.07 -5.35
CA ASP A 319 -0.40 29.77 -6.46
C ASP A 319 -1.22 28.78 -7.32
N GLU A 320 -0.66 27.62 -7.66
CA GLU A 320 -1.36 26.53 -8.34
C GLU A 320 -2.56 26.01 -7.54
N ALA A 321 -2.43 25.86 -6.22
CA ALA A 321 -3.53 25.43 -5.36
C ALA A 321 -4.66 26.47 -5.27
N GLN A 322 -4.32 27.76 -5.19
CA GLN A 322 -5.30 28.85 -5.25
C GLN A 322 -6.03 28.87 -6.61
N ALA A 323 -5.29 28.72 -7.72
CA ALA A 323 -5.88 28.65 -9.06
C ALA A 323 -6.82 27.44 -9.22
N GLU A 324 -6.44 26.26 -8.70
CA GLU A 324 -7.30 25.07 -8.74
C GLU A 324 -8.57 25.26 -7.87
N GLN A 325 -8.47 25.95 -6.73
CA GLN A 325 -9.61 26.28 -5.88
C GLN A 325 -10.56 27.29 -6.53
N GLN A 326 -10.03 28.36 -7.12
CA GLN A 326 -10.81 29.33 -7.91
C GLN A 326 -11.49 28.66 -9.10
N HIS A 327 -10.80 27.75 -9.80
CA HIS A 327 -11.39 26.98 -10.91
C HIS A 327 -12.54 26.07 -10.45
N LYS A 328 -12.42 25.41 -9.30
CA LYS A 328 -13.49 24.61 -8.68
C LYS A 328 -14.70 25.48 -8.30
N GLN A 329 -14.47 26.67 -7.73
CA GLN A 329 -15.52 27.63 -7.40
C GLN A 329 -16.25 28.12 -8.66
N ALA A 330 -15.52 28.52 -9.71
CA ALA A 330 -16.10 28.94 -10.99
C ALA A 330 -16.91 27.82 -11.68
N ILE A 331 -16.51 26.55 -11.53
CA ILE A 331 -17.31 25.40 -12.01
C ILE A 331 -18.60 25.23 -11.19
N GLN A 332 -18.55 25.42 -9.86
CA GLN A 332 -19.74 25.36 -9.01
C GLN A 332 -20.71 26.51 -9.32
N GLU A 333 -20.21 27.72 -9.48
CA GLU A 333 -21.02 28.90 -9.83
C GLU A 333 -21.67 28.74 -11.21
N ARG A 334 -20.91 28.32 -12.24
CA ARG A 334 -21.45 28.05 -13.58
C ARG A 334 -22.55 26.97 -13.55
N ARG A 335 -22.42 25.96 -12.67
CA ARG A 335 -23.47 24.94 -12.45
C ARG A 335 -24.70 25.54 -11.76
N LEU A 336 -24.52 26.43 -10.79
CA LEU A 336 -25.62 27.13 -10.12
C LEU A 336 -26.39 28.03 -11.11
N GLN A 337 -25.70 28.85 -11.89
CA GLN A 337 -26.29 29.69 -12.95
C GLN A 337 -27.04 28.82 -14.00
N SER A 338 -26.47 27.66 -14.37
CA SER A 338 -27.11 26.70 -15.27
C SER A 338 -28.35 26.01 -14.67
N ALA A 339 -28.44 25.92 -13.34
CA ALA A 339 -29.61 25.39 -12.64
C ALA A 339 -30.72 26.45 -12.51
N VAL A 340 -30.36 27.70 -12.17
CA VAL A 340 -31.28 28.85 -12.11
C VAL A 340 -31.96 29.08 -13.46
N THR A 341 -31.18 29.25 -14.53
CA THR A 341 -31.70 29.44 -15.90
C THR A 341 -32.53 28.27 -16.43
N ARG A 342 -32.33 27.05 -15.89
CA ARG A 342 -33.18 25.89 -16.18
C ARG A 342 -34.48 25.89 -15.37
N ALA A 343 -34.46 26.38 -14.14
CA ALA A 343 -35.65 26.54 -13.30
C ALA A 343 -36.56 27.68 -13.81
N GLU A 344 -35.97 28.79 -14.27
CA GLU A 344 -36.68 29.90 -14.92
C GLU A 344 -37.43 29.42 -16.17
N LYS A 345 -36.73 28.74 -17.08
CA LYS A 345 -37.35 28.15 -18.29
C LYS A 345 -38.40 27.07 -17.98
N ALA A 346 -38.27 26.36 -16.85
CA ALA A 346 -39.31 25.44 -16.39
C ALA A 346 -40.57 26.19 -15.91
N ARG A 347 -40.40 27.30 -15.15
CA ARG A 347 -41.52 28.17 -14.74
C ARG A 347 -42.23 28.78 -15.94
N GLU A 348 -41.49 29.34 -16.90
CA GLU A 348 -42.04 29.90 -18.14
C GLU A 348 -42.90 28.86 -18.91
N VAL A 349 -42.45 27.60 -18.97
CA VAL A 349 -43.20 26.50 -19.60
C VAL A 349 -44.47 26.13 -18.81
N GLU A 350 -44.44 26.10 -17.49
CA GLU A 350 -45.67 25.85 -16.69
C GLU A 350 -46.64 27.03 -16.72
N GLU A 351 -46.17 28.27 -16.67
CA GLU A 351 -47.00 29.47 -16.85
C GLU A 351 -47.68 29.47 -18.22
N ARG A 352 -46.93 29.14 -19.30
CA ARG A 352 -47.49 29.01 -20.66
C ARG A 352 -48.49 27.86 -20.79
N LYS A 353 -48.33 26.77 -20.03
CA LYS A 353 -49.35 25.71 -19.93
C LYS A 353 -50.59 26.20 -19.17
N ALA A 354 -50.42 26.86 -18.03
CA ALA A 354 -51.51 27.39 -17.21
C ALA A 354 -52.35 28.40 -18.00
N ALA A 355 -51.70 29.35 -18.70
CA ALA A 355 -52.36 30.30 -19.60
C ALA A 355 -53.15 29.60 -20.72
N ARG A 356 -52.62 28.51 -21.29
CA ARG A 356 -53.33 27.71 -22.31
C ARG A 356 -54.55 26.97 -21.74
N VAL A 357 -54.50 26.53 -20.48
CA VAL A 357 -55.66 25.93 -19.79
C VAL A 357 -56.71 27.00 -19.47
N ALA A 358 -56.29 28.16 -18.94
CA ALA A 358 -57.17 29.29 -18.66
C ALA A 358 -57.90 29.77 -19.92
N ALA A 359 -57.17 30.00 -21.03
CA ALA A 359 -57.77 30.37 -22.32
C ALA A 359 -58.77 29.32 -22.85
N ARG A 360 -58.49 28.01 -22.65
CA ARG A 360 -59.41 26.92 -23.02
C ARG A 360 -60.69 26.93 -22.16
N ASN A 361 -60.60 27.32 -20.89
CA ASN A 361 -61.77 27.42 -20.01
C ASN A 361 -62.60 28.67 -20.33
N ALA A 362 -61.96 29.84 -20.49
CA ALA A 362 -62.62 31.06 -20.94
C ALA A 362 -63.37 30.87 -22.28
N ALA A 363 -62.76 30.19 -23.26
CA ALA A 363 -63.42 29.87 -24.53
C ALA A 363 -64.64 28.93 -24.38
N LYS A 364 -64.62 27.98 -23.42
CA LYS A 364 -65.79 27.16 -23.09
C LYS A 364 -66.89 27.99 -22.43
N GLU A 365 -66.53 28.89 -21.51
CA GLU A 365 -67.46 29.77 -20.80
C GLU A 365 -68.12 30.75 -21.76
N GLU A 366 -67.37 31.34 -22.69
CA GLU A 366 -67.91 32.18 -23.76
C GLU A 366 -68.86 31.40 -24.68
N GLN A 367 -68.48 30.17 -25.07
CA GLN A 367 -69.34 29.30 -25.88
C GLN A 367 -70.59 28.84 -25.09
N ALA A 368 -70.50 28.66 -23.77
CA ALA A 368 -71.62 28.36 -22.90
C ALA A 368 -72.56 29.57 -22.76
N ARG A 369 -72.03 30.79 -22.57
CA ARG A 369 -72.82 32.04 -22.56
C ARG A 369 -73.56 32.23 -23.88
N LYS A 370 -72.88 32.11 -25.03
CA LYS A 370 -73.50 32.20 -26.37
C LYS A 370 -74.59 31.14 -26.59
N ARG A 371 -74.42 29.92 -26.05
CA ARG A 371 -75.47 28.88 -26.08
C ARG A 371 -76.64 29.18 -25.13
N ALA A 372 -76.38 29.71 -23.94
CA ALA A 372 -77.42 30.11 -22.98
C ALA A 372 -78.25 31.29 -23.49
N GLU A 373 -77.60 32.26 -24.13
CA GLU A 373 -78.21 33.41 -24.82
C GLU A 373 -79.13 32.95 -25.96
N GLN A 374 -78.63 32.10 -26.87
CA GLN A 374 -79.45 31.48 -27.93
C GLN A 374 -80.57 30.58 -27.39
N ALA A 375 -80.40 29.98 -26.21
CA ALA A 375 -81.45 29.20 -25.55
C ALA A 375 -82.52 30.10 -24.93
N ALA A 376 -82.14 31.21 -24.30
CA ALA A 376 -83.05 32.22 -23.77
C ALA A 376 -83.85 32.89 -24.89
N GLU A 377 -83.20 33.23 -26.02
CA GLU A 377 -83.85 33.80 -27.20
C GLU A 377 -84.85 32.82 -27.86
N LYS A 378 -84.52 31.51 -27.90
CA LYS A 378 -85.48 30.48 -28.31
C LYS A 378 -86.61 30.29 -27.30
N ALA A 379 -86.33 30.40 -26.00
CA ALA A 379 -87.34 30.31 -24.95
C ALA A 379 -88.32 31.50 -24.98
N THR A 380 -87.84 32.73 -25.22
CA THR A 380 -88.74 33.89 -25.39
C THR A 380 -89.55 33.81 -26.68
N GLN A 381 -88.98 33.29 -27.78
CA GLN A 381 -89.73 33.00 -29.02
C GLN A 381 -90.76 31.85 -28.85
N GLN A 382 -90.52 30.89 -27.97
CA GLN A 382 -91.50 29.86 -27.60
C GLN A 382 -92.57 30.42 -26.65
N ALA A 383 -92.19 31.26 -25.69
CA ALA A 383 -93.10 31.92 -24.77
C ALA A 383 -94.05 32.90 -25.49
N SER A 384 -93.57 33.67 -26.47
CA SER A 384 -94.43 34.54 -27.28
C SER A 384 -95.42 33.74 -28.12
N LYS A 385 -94.98 32.65 -28.77
CA LYS A 385 -95.87 31.73 -29.50
C LYS A 385 -96.90 31.04 -28.58
N LEU A 386 -96.53 30.71 -27.34
CA LEU A 386 -97.46 30.18 -26.33
C LEU A 386 -98.44 31.25 -25.82
N ALA A 387 -98.00 32.50 -25.66
CA ALA A 387 -98.88 33.63 -25.31
C ALA A 387 -99.86 33.95 -26.45
N GLU A 388 -99.40 33.89 -27.70
CA GLU A 388 -100.24 34.09 -28.88
C GLU A 388 -101.24 32.94 -29.08
N ALA A 389 -100.82 31.69 -28.87
CA ALA A 389 -101.70 30.53 -28.89
C ALA A 389 -102.70 30.50 -27.71
N THR A 390 -102.34 31.01 -26.53
CA THR A 390 -103.29 31.15 -25.41
C THR A 390 -104.25 32.33 -25.64
N LYS A 391 -103.81 33.45 -26.22
CA LYS A 391 -104.68 34.53 -26.68
C LYS A 391 -105.70 34.04 -27.72
N GLN A 392 -105.25 33.32 -28.76
CA GLN A 392 -106.15 32.71 -29.75
C GLN A 392 -107.12 31.70 -29.13
N ARG A 393 -106.70 30.92 -28.11
CA ARG A 393 -107.61 30.05 -27.33
C ARG A 393 -108.62 30.84 -26.50
N GLN A 394 -108.25 31.98 -25.91
CA GLN A 394 -109.16 32.86 -25.19
C GLN A 394 -110.17 33.53 -26.13
N GLU A 395 -109.72 34.04 -27.27
CA GLU A 395 -110.58 34.59 -28.33
C GLU A 395 -111.54 33.53 -28.89
N ALA A 396 -111.07 32.30 -29.11
CA ALA A 396 -111.92 31.17 -29.50
C ALA A 396 -112.94 30.79 -28.39
N ALA A 397 -112.55 30.85 -27.11
CA ALA A 397 -113.46 30.61 -25.99
C ALA A 397 -114.52 31.73 -25.84
N ILE A 398 -114.15 32.99 -26.07
CA ILE A 398 -115.07 34.14 -26.12
C ILE A 398 -116.04 33.97 -27.30
N ARG A 399 -115.55 33.66 -28.50
CA ARG A 399 -116.37 33.38 -29.69
C ARG A 399 -117.29 32.18 -29.49
N LYS A 400 -116.86 31.15 -28.74
CA LYS A 400 -117.70 29.98 -28.38
C LYS A 400 -118.75 30.33 -27.32
N LYS A 401 -118.46 31.20 -26.34
CA LYS A 401 -119.49 31.75 -25.43
C LYS A 401 -120.51 32.60 -26.18
N GLN A 402 -120.07 33.50 -27.05
CA GLN A 402 -120.95 34.30 -27.92
C GLN A 402 -121.82 33.42 -28.83
N SER A 403 -121.27 32.31 -29.34
CA SER A 403 -122.01 31.31 -30.13
C SER A 403 -123.09 30.57 -29.33
N MET A 404 -122.87 30.29 -28.04
CA MET A 404 -123.90 29.69 -27.17
C MET A 404 -124.99 30.70 -26.80
N VAL A 405 -124.62 31.94 -26.43
CA VAL A 405 -125.58 33.03 -26.18
C VAL A 405 -126.44 33.32 -27.42
N ALA A 406 -125.86 33.27 -28.62
CA ALA A 406 -126.60 33.40 -29.89
C ALA A 406 -127.49 32.19 -30.23
N LYS A 407 -127.38 31.07 -29.51
CA LYS A 407 -128.27 29.90 -29.62
C LYS A 407 -129.40 29.96 -28.58
N GLU A 408 -129.08 30.25 -27.32
CA GLU A 408 -130.06 30.44 -26.24
C GLU A 408 -131.02 31.62 -26.52
N ALA A 409 -130.56 32.63 -27.27
CA ALA A 409 -131.39 33.72 -27.78
C ALA A 409 -132.36 33.34 -28.93
N LYS A 410 -132.31 32.11 -29.46
CA LYS A 410 -133.22 31.63 -30.53
C LYS A 410 -134.26 30.58 -30.08
N GLU A 411 -134.12 30.00 -28.90
CA GLU A 411 -135.06 28.98 -28.39
C GLU A 411 -136.12 29.56 -27.43
N ASN A 412 -135.97 30.82 -26.99
CA ASN A 412 -136.91 31.51 -26.09
C ASN A 412 -138.08 32.24 -26.79
N ALA A 413 -138.47 31.82 -28.01
CA ALA A 413 -139.44 32.53 -28.85
C ALA A 413 -140.59 31.68 -29.43
N VAL A 414 -140.82 30.46 -28.94
CA VAL A 414 -142.06 29.69 -29.23
C VAL A 414 -142.69 29.14 -27.94
N GLN A 415 -143.98 29.41 -27.78
CA GLN A 415 -144.83 28.99 -26.66
C GLN A 415 -145.05 27.45 -26.66
N SER A 416 -144.87 26.73 -25.55
CA SER A 416 -145.73 26.56 -24.34
C SER A 416 -146.87 25.52 -24.45
N LYS A 417 -147.26 24.94 -23.30
CA LYS A 417 -148.51 24.17 -22.98
C LYS A 417 -148.65 22.69 -23.43
N LYS A 418 -148.21 21.76 -22.56
CA LYS A 418 -148.98 20.69 -21.83
C LYS A 418 -147.98 19.64 -21.30
N ARG A 419 -147.99 19.18 -20.03
CA ARG A 419 -148.95 18.28 -19.31
C ARG A 419 -149.08 16.91 -20.03
N ARG A 420 -148.99 15.73 -19.37
CA ARG A 420 -149.32 15.37 -17.97
C ARG A 420 -148.80 13.93 -17.61
N LEU A 421 -148.62 13.61 -16.30
CA LEU A 421 -148.55 12.26 -15.65
C LEU A 421 -147.29 11.40 -15.96
N VAL A 422 -146.61 10.67 -15.03
CA VAL A 422 -146.94 9.81 -13.85
C VAL A 422 -147.20 8.34 -14.27
N GLU A 423 -146.51 7.30 -13.78
CA GLU A 423 -145.34 7.20 -12.87
C GLU A 423 -144.20 6.31 -13.50
N GLU A 424 -143.49 5.30 -12.94
CA GLU A 424 -143.40 4.54 -11.67
C GLU A 424 -142.03 3.81 -11.59
N GLY A 425 -141.55 3.43 -10.39
CA GLY A 425 -140.63 2.30 -10.14
C GLY A 425 -139.10 2.51 -10.19
N VAL A 426 -138.23 1.87 -9.38
CA VAL A 426 -138.28 1.45 -7.95
C VAL A 426 -136.86 0.97 -7.50
N VAL A 427 -136.45 1.27 -6.25
CA VAL A 427 -135.36 0.62 -5.44
C VAL A 427 -133.86 0.84 -5.78
N ALA A 428 -133.03 0.76 -4.71
CA ALA A 428 -131.55 0.86 -4.67
C ALA A 428 -130.91 -0.55 -4.39
N PRO A 429 -129.83 -0.84 -3.60
CA PRO A 429 -128.90 -0.03 -2.80
C PRO A 429 -127.37 -0.40 -2.85
N ARG A 430 -126.58 0.35 -2.07
CA ARG A 430 -125.22 0.10 -1.48
C ARG A 430 -124.57 -1.31 -1.64
N LYS A 431 -123.23 -1.34 -1.83
CA LYS A 431 -122.24 -2.04 -0.93
C LYS A 431 -120.74 -1.81 -1.25
N ARG A 432 -119.89 -1.99 -0.21
CA ARG A 432 -118.43 -2.35 -0.22
C ARG A 432 -118.31 -3.91 -0.14
N PRO A 433 -117.15 -4.65 -0.22
CA PRO A 433 -115.75 -4.26 0.12
C PRO A 433 -114.56 -5.02 -0.58
N CYS A 434 -113.34 -4.88 0.00
CA CYS A 434 -112.23 -5.87 0.14
C CYS A 434 -111.12 -6.12 -0.94
N ALA A 435 -109.87 -5.84 -0.50
CA ALA A 435 -108.61 -6.65 -0.55
C ALA A 435 -108.01 -7.11 -1.92
N LYS A 436 -106.68 -7.28 -2.12
CA LYS A 436 -105.55 -7.66 -1.23
C LYS A 436 -104.18 -7.03 -1.63
N LEU A 437 -103.17 -7.21 -0.77
CA LEU A 437 -101.69 -7.12 -1.01
C LEU A 437 -101.15 -8.38 -1.75
N PRO A 438 -99.84 -8.56 -2.10
CA PRO A 438 -98.59 -7.84 -1.74
C PRO A 438 -97.67 -7.53 -2.98
N THR A 439 -96.35 -7.21 -2.95
CA THR A 439 -95.29 -7.18 -1.90
C THR A 439 -94.14 -6.19 -2.27
N ARG A 440 -93.58 -5.50 -1.26
CA ARG A 440 -92.14 -5.28 -0.88
C ARG A 440 -91.00 -5.28 -1.92
N ARG A 441 -89.84 -4.63 -1.67
CA ARG A 441 -89.23 -4.01 -0.45
C ARG A 441 -88.40 -2.78 -0.91
N ASP A 442 -88.54 -1.59 -0.31
CA ASP A 442 -87.75 -1.03 0.82
C ASP A 442 -86.22 -0.93 0.53
N LYS A 443 -85.39 0.06 0.97
CA LYS A 443 -85.47 1.36 1.70
C LYS A 443 -84.02 1.91 1.87
N GLN A 444 -83.67 3.12 2.33
CA GLN A 444 -84.33 4.41 2.65
C GLN A 444 -83.22 5.50 2.54
N GLU A 445 -83.58 6.77 2.30
CA GLU A 445 -82.69 7.94 2.52
C GLU A 445 -82.43 8.24 4.01
N HIS A 446 -81.55 9.21 4.31
CA HIS A 446 -81.85 10.50 4.99
C HIS A 446 -80.54 11.35 5.07
N ILE A 447 -80.42 12.69 4.89
CA ILE A 447 -81.26 13.89 5.20
C ILE A 447 -81.16 14.24 6.71
N ASP A 448 -80.87 15.46 7.21
CA ASP A 448 -80.58 16.83 6.71
C ASP A 448 -79.95 17.66 7.90
N GLU A 449 -79.43 18.90 7.88
CA GLU A 449 -78.90 19.93 6.95
C GLU A 449 -78.19 21.01 7.86
N VAL A 450 -78.09 22.27 7.43
CA VAL A 450 -78.08 23.55 8.20
C VAL A 450 -76.72 24.30 8.31
N SER A 451 -76.34 24.91 7.17
CA SER A 451 -76.12 26.38 7.00
C SER A 451 -74.97 27.21 7.66
N GLN A 452 -74.62 28.28 6.91
CA GLN A 452 -74.13 29.62 7.29
C GLN A 452 -72.62 29.97 7.51
N THR A 453 -72.19 30.99 6.73
CA THR A 453 -71.25 32.10 7.01
C THR A 453 -69.80 31.85 7.47
N SER A 454 -68.79 32.69 7.18
CA SER A 454 -68.39 33.50 5.99
C SER A 454 -67.17 34.36 6.36
N SER A 455 -66.38 34.78 5.35
CA SER A 455 -65.35 35.84 5.38
C SER A 455 -63.94 35.55 5.97
N SER A 456 -63.02 36.38 5.48
CA SER A 456 -61.59 36.58 5.77
C SER A 456 -61.43 38.14 5.84
N PRO A 457 -60.24 38.81 5.91
CA PRO A 457 -58.83 38.37 5.82
C PRO A 457 -57.86 39.14 6.78
N ILE A 458 -56.58 39.26 6.39
CA ILE A 458 -55.57 40.34 6.68
C ILE A 458 -54.49 40.08 7.77
N GLU A 459 -53.21 40.10 7.29
CA GLU A 459 -51.92 40.51 7.95
C GLU A 459 -51.45 39.87 9.28
N ALA A 460 -50.18 39.95 9.72
CA ALA A 460 -48.85 40.03 9.07
C ALA A 460 -47.71 39.83 10.13
N LEU A 461 -46.43 39.91 9.70
CA LEU A 461 -45.19 40.06 10.50
C LEU A 461 -44.72 38.84 11.35
N ASN A 462 -43.49 38.82 11.92
CA ASN A 462 -42.13 39.04 11.37
C ASN A 462 -41.06 38.58 12.44
N TYR A 463 -39.78 38.43 12.04
CA TYR A 463 -38.59 38.15 12.87
C TYR A 463 -38.51 36.80 13.65
N ARG A 464 -37.36 36.32 14.19
CA ARG A 464 -35.96 36.12 13.67
C ARG A 464 -34.96 35.84 14.83
N ASN A 465 -33.93 35.01 14.58
CA ASN A 465 -32.73 34.72 15.41
C ASN A 465 -32.96 33.97 16.76
N CYS A 466 -31.96 33.47 17.51
CA CYS A 466 -30.73 32.64 17.24
C CYS A 466 -30.00 32.34 18.59
N TRP A 467 -29.05 31.39 18.61
CA TRP A 467 -28.09 31.05 19.72
C TRP A 467 -28.70 30.34 20.96
N GLY A 468 -27.96 29.54 21.75
CA GLY A 468 -26.59 29.01 21.59
C GLY A 468 -26.08 28.18 22.81
N GLU A 469 -25.19 27.21 22.52
CA GLU A 469 -24.05 26.67 23.32
C GLU A 469 -24.14 26.21 24.82
N GLN A 470 -23.49 25.04 25.10
CA GLN A 470 -22.79 24.60 26.35
C GLN A 470 -23.63 24.25 27.62
N ASP A 471 -23.21 23.38 28.57
CA ASP A 471 -22.01 22.50 28.73
C ASP A 471 -22.25 21.32 29.74
N GLU A 472 -21.35 20.29 29.75
CA GLU A 472 -20.98 19.33 30.85
C GLU A 472 -22.05 18.44 31.60
N HIS A 473 -21.76 17.37 32.39
CA HIS A 473 -20.72 16.29 32.46
C HIS A 473 -21.09 15.21 33.56
N TRP A 474 -20.75 13.91 33.37
CA TRP A 474 -20.88 12.74 34.32
C TRP A 474 -22.31 12.29 34.73
N ASP A 475 -22.64 11.08 35.23
CA ASP A 475 -22.01 9.78 35.64
C ASP A 475 -23.11 8.66 35.51
N ASP A 476 -22.97 7.32 35.67
CA ASP A 476 -21.93 6.27 35.53
C ASP A 476 -22.63 4.86 35.66
N MET A 477 -21.93 3.72 35.47
CA MET A 477 -22.34 2.30 35.70
C MET A 477 -23.47 1.73 34.81
N THR A 478 -23.53 0.44 34.40
CA THR A 478 -22.62 -0.74 34.33
C THR A 478 -22.80 -1.39 32.92
N GLU A 479 -22.45 -2.62 32.51
CA GLU A 479 -21.98 -3.91 33.08
C GLU A 479 -21.25 -4.71 31.96
N LEU A 480 -20.68 -5.89 32.23
CA LEU A 480 -20.13 -6.76 31.19
C LEU A 480 -21.24 -7.40 30.34
N ARG A 481 -20.98 -7.52 29.03
CA ARG A 481 -21.15 -8.79 28.30
C ARG A 481 -20.40 -8.80 26.97
N SER A 482 -19.85 -9.96 26.65
CA SER A 482 -19.37 -10.29 25.31
C SER A 482 -20.55 -10.47 24.36
N ASP A 483 -20.43 -10.01 23.12
CA ASP A 483 -20.78 -10.89 22.00
C ASP A 483 -20.13 -10.49 20.67
N THR A 484 -19.76 -11.50 19.89
CA THR A 484 -19.32 -11.33 18.49
C THR A 484 -20.50 -11.29 17.55
N GLN A 485 -20.60 -10.26 16.69
CA GLN A 485 -20.99 -10.51 15.29
C GLN A 485 -20.60 -9.39 14.32
N SER A 486 -20.45 -9.79 13.05
CA SER A 486 -20.06 -8.92 11.93
C SER A 486 -21.29 -8.22 11.33
N SER A 487 -21.14 -6.96 10.92
CA SER A 487 -22.10 -6.28 10.03
C SER A 487 -21.41 -5.72 8.80
N LEU A 488 -22.01 -5.94 7.62
CA LEU A 488 -21.38 -5.65 6.33
C LEU A 488 -21.51 -4.16 5.95
N ALA A 489 -20.38 -3.47 5.79
CA ALA A 489 -20.31 -2.14 5.20
C ALA A 489 -19.70 -2.18 3.79
N THR A 490 -20.54 -1.93 2.77
CA THR A 490 -20.21 -2.15 1.34
C THR A 490 -19.13 -1.20 0.81
N ARG A 491 -17.85 -1.62 0.85
CA ARG A 491 -16.74 -0.87 0.23
C ARG A 491 -16.80 -0.92 -1.30
N ARG A 492 -17.18 0.19 -1.93
CA ARG A 492 -16.96 0.45 -3.36
C ARG A 492 -15.46 0.40 -3.68
N THR A 493 -15.03 -0.59 -4.45
CA THR A 493 -13.66 -0.66 -4.98
C THR A 493 -13.48 0.29 -6.15
N ARG A 494 -12.41 1.10 -6.11
CA ARG A 494 -11.82 1.72 -7.30
C ARG A 494 -10.62 0.88 -7.72
N SER A 495 -10.48 0.64 -9.02
CA SER A 495 -9.34 -0.08 -9.57
C SER A 495 -8.03 0.68 -9.32
N SER A 496 -6.96 -0.08 -9.05
CA SER A 496 -5.61 0.47 -8.88
C SER A 496 -4.62 -0.42 -9.60
N SER A 497 -3.91 0.14 -10.57
CA SER A 497 -2.82 -0.51 -11.31
C SER A 497 -1.74 -1.07 -10.36
N PRO A 498 -1.02 -2.14 -10.75
CA PRO A 498 -0.20 -2.91 -9.82
C PRO A 498 0.87 -2.07 -9.12
N ARG A 499 1.06 -2.33 -7.83
CA ARG A 499 2.13 -1.79 -6.99
C ARG A 499 2.79 -2.95 -6.26
N LYS A 500 4.12 -2.88 -6.10
CA LYS A 500 4.89 -3.81 -5.27
C LYS A 500 4.22 -3.94 -3.87
N PRO A 501 4.15 -5.15 -3.26
CA PRO A 501 3.61 -5.31 -1.93
C PRO A 501 4.34 -4.40 -0.94
N THR A 502 3.59 -3.75 -0.04
CA THR A 502 4.08 -2.64 0.79
C THR A 502 4.80 -3.07 2.07
N THR A 503 4.82 -4.36 2.37
CA THR A 503 5.55 -4.99 3.50
C THR A 503 5.93 -6.41 3.11
N ASP A 504 6.94 -6.98 3.78
CA ASP A 504 7.40 -8.35 3.52
C ASP A 504 6.34 -9.41 3.94
N GLY A 505 5.54 -9.13 4.97
CA GLY A 505 4.35 -9.92 5.30
C GLY A 505 3.30 -9.92 4.18
N ALA A 506 3.11 -8.77 3.50
CA ALA A 506 2.24 -8.69 2.34
C ALA A 506 2.83 -9.34 1.07
N TYR A 507 4.14 -9.65 1.05
CA TYR A 507 4.75 -10.52 0.03
C TYR A 507 4.53 -12.00 0.37
N ARG A 508 4.76 -12.44 1.62
CA ARG A 508 4.45 -13.82 2.07
C ARG A 508 2.98 -14.18 1.81
N ALA A 509 2.06 -13.37 2.33
CA ALA A 509 0.62 -13.61 2.24
C ALA A 509 -0.02 -13.39 0.84
N ARG A 510 0.75 -13.03 -0.20
CA ARG A 510 0.20 -12.77 -1.55
C ARG A 510 1.01 -13.34 -2.70
N ASN A 511 2.34 -13.30 -2.63
CA ASN A 511 3.23 -13.76 -3.69
C ASN A 511 3.69 -15.20 -3.42
N LEU A 512 4.15 -15.51 -2.19
CA LEU A 512 4.51 -16.89 -1.81
C LEU A 512 3.28 -17.80 -1.82
N PHE A 513 2.18 -17.39 -1.19
CA PHE A 513 0.92 -18.13 -1.22
C PHE A 513 0.40 -18.41 -2.66
N ARG A 514 0.55 -17.46 -3.60
CA ARG A 514 0.16 -17.66 -5.02
C ARG A 514 1.13 -18.54 -5.81
N ALA A 515 2.29 -18.84 -5.26
CA ALA A 515 3.26 -19.79 -5.81
C ALA A 515 3.18 -21.17 -5.11
N SER A 516 2.12 -21.40 -4.31
CA SER A 516 1.96 -22.56 -3.44
C SER A 516 3.13 -22.78 -2.46
N ILE A 517 3.81 -21.68 -2.06
CA ILE A 517 4.86 -21.67 -1.04
C ILE A 517 4.25 -21.21 0.29
N LEU A 518 4.24 -22.11 1.28
CA LEU A 518 3.80 -21.86 2.65
C LEU A 518 5.01 -21.85 3.60
N VAL A 519 4.94 -21.01 4.63
CA VAL A 519 5.98 -20.87 5.67
C VAL A 519 5.28 -20.89 7.01
N ASP A 520 5.91 -21.49 8.03
CA ASP A 520 5.36 -21.69 9.38
C ASP A 520 4.14 -22.64 9.39
N VAL A 521 4.24 -23.77 8.67
CA VAL A 521 3.23 -24.85 8.70
C VAL A 521 3.60 -25.97 9.67
N GLU A 522 2.59 -26.68 10.16
CA GLU A 522 2.77 -27.91 10.93
C GLU A 522 3.48 -28.99 10.10
N THR A 523 4.43 -29.69 10.72
CA THR A 523 5.29 -30.67 10.07
C THR A 523 4.64 -32.06 10.09
N PRO A 524 4.42 -32.71 8.92
CA PRO A 524 3.93 -34.09 8.87
C PRO A 524 4.85 -35.06 9.62
N ALA A 525 4.30 -36.10 10.24
CA ALA A 525 5.03 -36.99 11.15
C ALA A 525 6.16 -37.80 10.46
N ASP A 526 5.99 -38.10 9.18
CA ASP A 526 7.00 -38.68 8.29
C ASP A 526 8.16 -37.70 8.02
N ILE A 527 7.87 -36.42 7.80
CA ILE A 527 8.89 -35.37 7.66
C ILE A 527 9.61 -35.14 8.99
N VAL A 528 8.90 -35.10 10.13
CA VAL A 528 9.52 -35.04 11.47
C VAL A 528 10.48 -36.20 11.67
N LYS A 529 10.03 -37.45 11.43
CA LYS A 529 10.87 -38.65 11.52
C LYS A 529 12.10 -38.58 10.60
N THR A 530 11.94 -38.03 9.39
CA THR A 530 13.04 -37.85 8.43
C THR A 530 14.05 -36.83 8.92
N VAL A 531 13.60 -35.69 9.45
CA VAL A 531 14.44 -34.68 10.10
C VAL A 531 15.16 -35.24 11.33
N ASP A 532 14.48 -36.01 12.18
CA ASP A 532 15.07 -36.65 13.37
C ASP A 532 16.14 -37.69 12.99
N ILE A 533 15.96 -38.42 11.89
CA ILE A 533 16.99 -39.33 11.35
C ILE A 533 18.21 -38.53 10.88
N ILE A 534 18.01 -37.48 10.08
CA ILE A 534 19.09 -36.65 9.51
C ILE A 534 19.86 -35.90 10.59
N LEU A 535 19.17 -35.29 11.57
CA LEU A 535 19.77 -34.47 12.62
C LEU A 535 20.20 -35.27 13.86
N GLY A 536 19.69 -36.48 14.06
CA GLY A 536 19.96 -37.36 15.20
C GLY A 536 21.17 -38.29 15.05
N VAL A 537 21.89 -38.24 13.92
CA VAL A 537 23.07 -39.08 13.66
C VAL A 537 24.13 -38.85 14.75
N LYS A 538 24.42 -39.91 15.52
CA LYS A 538 25.45 -39.88 16.57
C LYS A 538 26.84 -39.74 15.95
N GLN A 539 27.61 -38.80 16.47
CA GLN A 539 28.95 -38.44 16.00
C GLN A 539 30.00 -39.42 16.55
N THR A 540 31.08 -39.66 15.80
CA THR A 540 32.23 -40.40 16.33
C THR A 540 33.03 -39.56 17.34
N SER A 541 33.96 -40.20 18.06
CA SER A 541 34.86 -39.50 18.98
C SER A 541 35.77 -38.48 18.29
N GLU A 542 36.15 -38.72 17.03
CA GLU A 542 37.00 -37.83 16.24
C GLU A 542 36.19 -36.67 15.64
N ASP A 543 34.99 -36.97 15.12
CA ASP A 543 34.02 -35.95 14.69
C ASP A 543 33.72 -34.94 15.81
N GLY A 544 33.53 -35.43 17.03
CA GLY A 544 33.20 -34.58 18.19
C GLY A 544 34.27 -33.52 18.48
N VAL A 545 35.56 -33.82 18.26
CA VAL A 545 36.65 -32.86 18.45
C VAL A 545 36.64 -31.79 17.35
N LEU A 546 36.51 -32.19 16.08
CA LEU A 546 36.42 -31.25 14.96
C LEU A 546 35.20 -30.32 15.09
N LEU A 547 34.06 -30.87 15.50
CA LEU A 547 32.83 -30.12 15.73
C LEU A 547 32.94 -29.13 16.89
N GLN A 548 33.61 -29.51 17.98
CA GLN A 548 33.87 -28.60 19.10
C GLN A 548 34.78 -27.44 18.67
N VAL A 549 35.85 -27.71 17.93
CA VAL A 549 36.76 -26.67 17.40
C VAL A 549 36.03 -25.71 16.46
N ALA A 550 35.25 -26.23 15.51
CA ALA A 550 34.47 -25.41 14.58
C ALA A 550 33.39 -24.58 15.29
N ALA A 551 32.73 -25.15 16.31
CA ALA A 551 31.76 -24.42 17.14
C ALA A 551 32.40 -23.31 17.97
N ASP A 552 33.56 -23.56 18.58
CA ASP A 552 34.29 -22.55 19.37
C ASP A 552 34.86 -21.42 18.50
N GLU A 553 35.29 -21.73 17.27
CA GLU A 553 35.65 -20.70 16.29
C GLU A 553 34.45 -19.87 15.87
N TRP A 554 33.33 -20.49 15.48
CA TRP A 554 32.13 -19.76 15.09
C TRP A 554 31.53 -18.95 16.24
N HIS A 555 31.62 -19.45 17.48
CA HIS A 555 31.25 -18.73 18.69
C HIS A 555 32.13 -17.50 18.94
N ARG A 556 33.45 -17.65 18.80
CA ARG A 556 34.44 -16.56 18.96
C ARG A 556 34.25 -15.48 17.90
N SER A 557 34.11 -15.90 16.64
CA SER A 557 33.76 -15.02 15.51
C SER A 557 32.43 -14.31 15.78
N SER A 558 31.37 -15.03 16.12
CA SER A 558 30.04 -14.44 16.42
C SER A 558 30.07 -13.42 17.56
N LYS A 559 30.93 -13.58 18.57
CA LYS A 559 31.14 -12.57 19.61
C LYS A 559 31.82 -11.31 19.05
N GLN A 560 32.91 -11.48 18.30
CA GLN A 560 33.60 -10.36 17.63
C GLN A 560 32.65 -9.62 16.67
N LEU A 561 31.83 -10.36 15.91
CA LEU A 561 30.86 -9.83 14.95
C LEU A 561 29.67 -9.08 15.58
N VAL A 562 29.41 -9.25 16.88
CA VAL A 562 28.43 -8.44 17.63
C VAL A 562 29.05 -7.19 18.25
N THR A 563 30.37 -7.17 18.49
CA THR A 563 31.09 -6.03 19.07
C THR A 563 31.72 -5.08 18.06
N GLY A 564 31.91 -5.50 16.80
CA GLY A 564 32.58 -4.67 15.79
C GLY A 564 31.69 -3.62 15.12
N GLU A 565 32.29 -2.49 14.78
CA GLU A 565 31.61 -1.39 14.09
C GLU A 565 31.41 -1.71 12.59
N ASN A 566 30.34 -1.15 11.99
CA ASN A 566 29.99 -1.28 10.56
C ASN A 566 29.75 -2.70 10.00
N ILE A 567 29.64 -3.72 10.85
CA ILE A 567 29.46 -5.12 10.44
C ILE A 567 28.12 -5.33 9.70
N GLY A 568 28.23 -5.75 8.44
CA GLY A 568 27.16 -5.89 7.46
C GLY A 568 26.65 -7.33 7.35
N GLU A 569 26.30 -7.71 6.13
CA GLU A 569 25.76 -9.03 5.75
C GLU A 569 26.89 -9.99 5.33
N ALA A 570 27.90 -9.44 4.65
CA ALA A 570 29.06 -10.16 4.15
C ALA A 570 29.81 -10.89 5.27
N GLU A 571 30.10 -10.20 6.36
CA GLU A 571 30.92 -10.72 7.46
C GLU A 571 30.23 -11.88 8.20
N TRP A 572 28.90 -11.86 8.33
CA TRP A 572 28.14 -13.01 8.84
C TRP A 572 28.16 -14.18 7.86
N THR A 573 28.03 -13.93 6.56
CA THR A 573 28.19 -15.00 5.56
C THR A 573 29.62 -15.55 5.50
N ASP A 574 30.65 -14.73 5.73
CA ASP A 574 32.05 -15.18 5.80
C ASP A 574 32.27 -16.13 6.98
N ALA A 575 31.72 -15.83 8.16
CA ALA A 575 31.77 -16.71 9.32
C ALA A 575 31.03 -18.05 9.09
N ILE A 576 29.87 -18.02 8.40
CA ILE A 576 29.12 -19.25 8.06
C ILE A 576 29.85 -20.03 6.94
N VAL A 577 30.53 -19.36 6.01
CA VAL A 577 31.37 -20.02 4.98
C VAL A 577 32.62 -20.67 5.60
N ALA A 578 33.24 -20.03 6.61
CA ALA A 578 34.33 -20.64 7.37
C ALA A 578 33.84 -21.89 8.11
N LEU A 579 32.68 -21.81 8.80
CA LEU A 579 32.03 -22.97 9.41
C LEU A 579 31.77 -24.09 8.39
N ILE A 580 31.13 -23.79 7.25
CA ILE A 580 30.83 -24.80 6.22
C ILE A 580 32.13 -25.45 5.72
N LYS A 581 33.18 -24.68 5.43
CA LYS A 581 34.48 -25.22 5.01
C LYS A 581 35.12 -26.15 6.04
N ASN A 582 35.09 -25.78 7.32
CA ASN A 582 35.61 -26.60 8.41
C ASN A 582 34.83 -27.93 8.60
N LEU A 583 33.63 -28.03 8.04
CA LEU A 583 32.72 -29.19 8.16
C LEU A 583 32.50 -29.93 6.83
N GLN A 584 33.05 -29.45 5.71
CA GLN A 584 32.66 -29.86 4.36
C GLN A 584 33.17 -31.27 4.03
N PRO A 585 32.28 -32.27 3.82
CA PRO A 585 32.70 -33.61 3.43
C PRO A 585 33.14 -33.68 1.96
N GLU A 586 33.86 -34.74 1.61
CA GLU A 586 34.34 -34.96 0.25
C GLU A 586 33.17 -35.25 -0.73
N GLY A 587 33.23 -34.62 -1.92
CA GLY A 587 32.17 -34.68 -2.93
C GLY A 587 31.01 -33.70 -2.72
N VAL A 588 31.12 -32.78 -1.75
CA VAL A 588 30.21 -31.63 -1.56
C VAL A 588 30.92 -30.34 -1.97
N ARG A 589 30.18 -29.39 -2.55
CA ARG A 589 30.68 -28.06 -2.96
C ARG A 589 29.74 -26.95 -2.45
N HIS A 590 30.30 -25.80 -2.05
CA HIS A 590 29.53 -24.60 -1.70
C HIS A 590 29.75 -23.46 -2.71
N ALA A 591 28.75 -22.59 -2.86
CA ALA A 591 28.80 -21.37 -3.66
C ALA A 591 28.15 -20.19 -2.91
N ARG A 592 28.36 -18.95 -3.38
CA ARG A 592 27.90 -17.72 -2.73
C ARG A 592 27.39 -16.69 -3.74
N ASN A 593 26.33 -15.97 -3.39
CA ASN A 593 25.85 -14.77 -4.09
C ASN A 593 25.63 -14.97 -5.62
N ARG A 594 25.24 -16.18 -6.05
CA ARG A 594 25.01 -16.53 -7.47
C ARG A 594 23.52 -16.55 -7.78
N ASP A 595 23.15 -15.93 -8.89
CA ASP A 595 21.78 -15.92 -9.40
C ASP A 595 21.42 -17.30 -9.97
N TRP A 596 20.25 -17.82 -9.59
CA TRP A 596 19.70 -19.09 -10.06
C TRP A 596 18.76 -18.88 -11.26
N LYS A 597 18.60 -19.92 -12.09
CA LYS A 597 17.71 -19.94 -13.25
C LYS A 597 16.28 -19.61 -12.85
N SER A 598 15.67 -18.65 -13.54
CA SER A 598 14.31 -18.18 -13.27
C SER A 598 13.23 -19.25 -13.55
N GLU A 599 13.55 -20.26 -14.36
CA GLU A 599 12.76 -21.46 -14.67
C GLU A 599 12.49 -22.35 -13.45
N LEU A 600 13.35 -22.31 -12.43
CA LEU A 600 13.19 -23.12 -11.21
C LEU A 600 12.10 -22.59 -10.27
N LYS A 601 11.61 -21.37 -10.50
CA LYS A 601 10.61 -20.72 -9.63
C LYS A 601 9.26 -21.43 -9.74
N PRO A 602 8.61 -21.81 -8.62
CA PRO A 602 7.24 -22.30 -8.64
C PRO A 602 6.26 -21.35 -9.34
N HIS A 603 5.31 -21.92 -10.07
CA HIS A 603 4.37 -21.15 -10.89
C HIS A 603 3.50 -20.22 -10.03
N VAL A 604 3.50 -18.92 -10.37
CA VAL A 604 2.71 -17.92 -9.62
C VAL A 604 1.34 -17.74 -10.25
N HIS A 605 0.32 -18.36 -9.65
CA HIS A 605 -1.06 -18.26 -10.10
C HIS A 605 -1.54 -16.79 -10.12
N GLN A 606 -1.89 -16.29 -11.30
CA GLN A 606 -2.47 -14.95 -11.48
C GLN A 606 -3.99 -14.98 -11.22
N PRO A 607 -4.62 -13.88 -10.76
CA PRO A 607 -6.08 -13.78 -10.79
C PRO A 607 -6.58 -13.71 -12.25
N PRO A 608 -7.79 -14.23 -12.55
CA PRO A 608 -8.37 -14.11 -13.88
C PRO A 608 -8.54 -12.63 -14.27
N PRO A 609 -8.40 -12.26 -15.55
CA PRO A 609 -8.54 -10.87 -15.99
C PRO A 609 -9.96 -10.36 -15.71
N PRO A 610 -10.12 -9.08 -15.34
CA PRO A 610 -11.43 -8.53 -15.00
C PRO A 610 -12.35 -8.52 -16.22
N THR A 611 -13.37 -9.38 -16.22
CA THR A 611 -14.32 -9.46 -17.33
C THR A 611 -15.10 -8.17 -17.48
N SER A 612 -15.08 -7.58 -18.68
CA SER A 612 -15.73 -6.31 -19.01
C SER A 612 -17.25 -6.47 -19.14
N ARG A 613 -17.94 -6.74 -18.03
CA ARG A 613 -19.40 -6.74 -17.98
C ARG A 613 -19.92 -5.31 -17.92
N VAL A 614 -20.22 -4.75 -19.10
CA VAL A 614 -21.01 -3.52 -19.25
C VAL A 614 -22.36 -3.72 -18.53
N PRO A 615 -22.80 -2.82 -17.63
CA PRO A 615 -24.08 -2.97 -16.94
C PRO A 615 -25.27 -2.71 -17.87
N GLN A 616 -25.77 -3.76 -18.54
CA GLN A 616 -27.09 -3.69 -19.19
C GLN A 616 -28.19 -3.49 -18.15
N LYS A 617 -29.14 -2.59 -18.45
CA LYS A 617 -30.27 -2.32 -17.58
C LYS A 617 -31.20 -3.53 -17.53
N ARG A 618 -31.48 -4.01 -16.31
CA ARG A 618 -32.37 -5.15 -16.03
C ARG A 618 -33.83 -4.78 -16.30
N SER A 619 -34.33 -5.06 -17.51
CA SER A 619 -35.77 -5.19 -17.76
C SER A 619 -36.30 -6.45 -17.08
N GLN A 620 -37.37 -6.34 -16.29
CA GLN A 620 -37.98 -7.47 -15.59
C GLN A 620 -39.01 -8.19 -16.48
N SER A 621 -39.04 -9.52 -16.40
CA SER A 621 -40.19 -10.34 -16.77
C SER A 621 -40.23 -11.57 -15.84
N LEU A 622 -41.34 -11.78 -15.13
CA LEU A 622 -41.47 -12.86 -14.15
C LEU A 622 -41.90 -14.19 -14.80
N ARG A 623 -41.30 -15.28 -14.31
CA ARG A 623 -41.86 -16.63 -14.09
C ARG A 623 -40.86 -17.34 -13.16
N VAL A 624 -41.16 -17.42 -11.86
CA VAL A 624 -41.88 -18.54 -11.20
C VAL A 624 -41.02 -19.81 -11.18
N GLU A 625 -40.60 -20.20 -9.96
CA GLU A 625 -39.76 -21.35 -9.63
C GLU A 625 -40.60 -22.60 -9.28
N ILE A 626 -40.04 -23.55 -8.51
CA ILE A 626 -40.58 -24.87 -8.06
C ILE A 626 -40.37 -25.96 -9.13
N GLN A 627 -39.83 -27.17 -8.86
CA GLN A 627 -39.42 -27.91 -7.64
C GLN A 627 -38.03 -28.57 -7.93
N ASN A 628 -36.99 -28.56 -7.07
CA ASN A 628 -36.73 -29.30 -5.80
C ASN A 628 -36.18 -30.74 -6.00
N ASP A 629 -35.22 -31.13 -5.14
CA ASP A 629 -34.78 -32.51 -4.80
C ASP A 629 -34.07 -33.38 -5.88
N LEU A 630 -33.34 -34.46 -5.55
CA LEU A 630 -32.23 -34.66 -4.57
C LEU A 630 -31.53 -36.03 -4.88
N VAL A 631 -30.18 -36.07 -4.95
CA VAL A 631 -29.30 -37.23 -4.61
C VAL A 631 -29.35 -38.55 -5.44
N THR A 632 -28.16 -39.19 -5.60
CA THR A 632 -27.86 -40.57 -6.08
C THR A 632 -28.25 -40.97 -7.53
N SER A 633 -27.66 -41.99 -8.18
CA SER A 633 -26.28 -42.55 -8.24
C SER A 633 -26.30 -43.76 -9.20
N ASP A 634 -25.13 -44.19 -9.71
CA ASP A 634 -24.94 -45.50 -10.38
C ASP A 634 -25.72 -45.71 -11.72
N SER A 635 -25.35 -46.66 -12.60
CA SER A 635 -24.00 -47.16 -12.95
C SER A 635 -24.01 -47.80 -14.36
N THR A 636 -22.81 -47.88 -14.94
CA THR A 636 -22.29 -48.84 -15.95
C THR A 636 -23.25 -49.61 -16.88
N ILE A 637 -23.00 -49.52 -18.19
CA ILE A 637 -23.03 -50.66 -19.14
C ILE A 637 -22.08 -50.39 -20.31
N GLU A 638 -21.51 -51.44 -20.91
CA GLU A 638 -20.36 -51.36 -21.82
C GLU A 638 -20.68 -51.34 -23.35
N ARG A 639 -19.61 -51.17 -24.14
CA ARG A 639 -19.25 -51.87 -25.40
C ARG A 639 -19.58 -51.28 -26.80
N GLN A 640 -18.59 -51.51 -27.67
CA GLN A 640 -18.64 -51.82 -29.12
C GLN A 640 -18.77 -50.69 -30.19
N THR A 641 -17.60 -50.14 -30.54
CA THR A 641 -16.92 -50.28 -31.86
C THR A 641 -17.71 -50.26 -33.19
N GLY A 642 -17.28 -49.41 -34.14
CA GLY A 642 -16.97 -49.86 -35.51
C GLY A 642 -17.33 -48.96 -36.72
N ASN A 643 -16.36 -48.77 -37.64
CA ASN A 643 -16.50 -48.67 -39.11
C ASN A 643 -17.26 -47.47 -39.75
N VAL A 644 -17.05 -47.04 -41.02
CA VAL A 644 -15.87 -47.01 -41.93
C VAL A 644 -16.11 -46.00 -43.10
N THR A 645 -15.05 -45.64 -43.84
CA THR A 645 -14.88 -44.95 -45.17
C THR A 645 -16.10 -44.95 -46.15
N THR A 646 -16.35 -44.03 -47.13
CA THR A 646 -15.46 -43.50 -48.22
C THR A 646 -16.14 -42.44 -49.16
N GLN A 647 -15.34 -41.60 -49.87
CA GLN A 647 -15.57 -40.96 -51.22
C GLN A 647 -16.75 -39.94 -51.42
N HIS A 648 -16.86 -39.06 -52.45
CA HIS A 648 -16.01 -38.70 -53.63
C HIS A 648 -16.24 -37.21 -54.10
N TYR A 649 -15.56 -36.77 -55.18
CA TYR A 649 -15.55 -35.42 -55.84
C TYR A 649 -16.27 -35.46 -57.23
N PRO A 650 -16.66 -34.36 -57.94
CA PRO A 650 -15.75 -33.37 -58.59
C PRO A 650 -16.31 -31.91 -58.86
N SER A 651 -15.63 -31.15 -59.74
CA SER A 651 -15.83 -29.71 -60.09
C SER A 651 -16.11 -29.47 -61.61
N PRO A 652 -16.50 -28.26 -62.07
CA PRO A 652 -15.75 -27.58 -63.15
C PRO A 652 -15.70 -26.01 -63.07
N ALA A 653 -15.12 -25.34 -64.10
CA ALA A 653 -14.78 -23.88 -64.13
C ALA A 653 -14.85 -23.21 -65.54
N ASN A 654 -14.62 -21.87 -65.65
CA ASN A 654 -14.32 -21.06 -66.87
C ASN A 654 -13.95 -19.58 -66.48
N THR A 655 -12.84 -18.90 -66.87
CA THR A 655 -12.38 -18.22 -68.15
C THR A 655 -13.13 -16.90 -68.52
N ALA A 656 -12.58 -15.76 -69.02
CA ALA A 656 -11.21 -15.19 -69.26
C ALA A 656 -11.27 -13.60 -69.23
N GLN A 657 -10.57 -12.64 -69.93
CA GLN A 657 -9.57 -12.55 -71.04
C GLN A 657 -8.94 -11.09 -71.23
N LEU A 658 -7.86 -10.94 -72.03
CA LEU A 658 -7.34 -9.79 -72.87
C LEU A 658 -6.91 -8.33 -72.38
N LYS A 659 -5.57 -8.08 -72.38
CA LYS A 659 -4.70 -6.99 -72.98
C LYS A 659 -5.18 -5.49 -73.10
N GLN A 660 -4.52 -4.47 -72.47
CA GLN A 660 -3.25 -3.71 -72.77
C GLN A 660 -3.33 -2.55 -73.82
N PRO A 661 -2.42 -1.52 -73.86
CA PRO A 661 -1.50 -0.91 -72.87
C PRO A 661 -1.39 0.67 -72.92
N GLN A 662 -0.56 1.33 -72.08
CA GLN A 662 0.21 2.59 -72.33
C GLN A 662 1.21 2.88 -71.15
N ARG A 663 2.16 3.82 -71.31
CA ARG A 663 3.26 4.16 -70.35
C ARG A 663 2.73 5.03 -69.18
N GLY A 664 3.19 4.94 -67.91
CA GLY A 664 4.54 5.21 -67.36
C GLY A 664 4.60 6.63 -66.77
N THR A 665 5.16 6.96 -65.59
CA THR A 665 6.09 6.26 -64.67
C THR A 665 5.88 6.70 -63.20
N LEU A 666 6.18 5.83 -62.23
CA LEU A 666 6.96 6.06 -60.97
C LEU A 666 6.86 4.83 -60.05
N SER A 667 7.87 4.60 -59.19
CA SER A 667 8.03 3.34 -58.44
C SER A 667 7.58 3.45 -56.97
N VAL A 668 6.73 2.52 -56.51
CA VAL A 668 6.40 2.29 -55.09
C VAL A 668 6.23 0.77 -54.85
N GLY A 669 6.66 0.32 -53.66
CA GLY A 669 6.92 -1.08 -53.29
C GLY A 669 5.82 -2.13 -53.51
N THR A 670 6.29 -3.35 -53.78
CA THR A 670 5.52 -4.59 -53.85
C THR A 670 4.86 -4.93 -52.51
N PRO A 671 3.56 -5.34 -52.48
CA PRO A 671 2.94 -5.88 -51.28
C PRO A 671 3.33 -7.36 -51.07
N SER A 672 3.93 -7.68 -49.92
CA SER A 672 4.20 -9.06 -49.48
C SER A 672 3.09 -9.61 -48.57
N LEU A 673 2.97 -10.94 -48.54
CA LEU A 673 2.01 -11.67 -47.70
C LEU A 673 2.24 -11.40 -46.20
N PRO A 674 1.18 -11.48 -45.36
CA PRO A 674 1.30 -11.26 -43.93
C PRO A 674 2.19 -12.32 -43.27
N GLN A 675 3.23 -11.88 -42.58
CA GLN A 675 3.98 -12.72 -41.64
C GLN A 675 3.10 -13.06 -40.41
N PRO A 676 3.36 -14.17 -39.70
CA PRO A 676 2.72 -14.42 -38.42
C PRO A 676 3.04 -13.28 -37.45
N THR A 677 2.02 -12.76 -36.77
CA THR A 677 2.19 -11.71 -35.77
C THR A 677 3.02 -12.23 -34.61
N GLU A 678 4.14 -11.56 -34.31
CA GLU A 678 4.84 -11.74 -33.04
C GLU A 678 3.85 -11.54 -31.87
N PRO A 679 3.94 -12.34 -30.79
CA PRO A 679 3.06 -12.18 -29.65
C PRO A 679 3.35 -10.84 -28.96
N THR A 680 2.40 -9.91 -29.02
CA THR A 680 2.43 -8.63 -28.30
C THR A 680 2.91 -8.86 -26.86
N PRO A 681 3.96 -8.14 -26.39
CA PRO A 681 4.59 -8.43 -25.11
C PRO A 681 3.56 -8.36 -23.98
N ALA A 682 3.36 -9.50 -23.32
CA ALA A 682 2.35 -9.65 -22.29
C ALA A 682 2.56 -8.62 -21.18
N SER A 683 1.47 -7.99 -20.72
CA SER A 683 1.52 -7.06 -19.59
C SER A 683 2.17 -7.77 -18.37
N PRO A 684 3.16 -7.15 -17.71
CA PRO A 684 3.95 -7.85 -16.70
C PRO A 684 3.06 -8.41 -15.57
N PRO A 685 3.33 -9.64 -15.10
CA PRO A 685 2.42 -10.36 -14.21
C PRO A 685 2.15 -9.58 -12.91
N MET A 686 0.90 -9.62 -12.45
CA MET A 686 0.45 -8.87 -11.27
C MET A 686 1.14 -9.35 -9.99
N PHE A 687 1.50 -10.63 -9.95
CA PHE A 687 2.26 -11.28 -8.90
C PHE A 687 3.46 -12.00 -9.49
N SER A 688 4.63 -11.84 -8.90
CA SER A 688 5.85 -12.56 -9.26
C SER A 688 6.69 -12.89 -8.03
N LEU A 689 7.48 -13.96 -8.13
CA LEU A 689 8.59 -14.21 -7.22
C LEU A 689 9.84 -13.49 -7.73
N LYS A 690 10.67 -13.02 -6.79
CA LYS A 690 12.07 -12.66 -7.09
C LYS A 690 12.81 -13.90 -7.63
N ASP A 691 13.83 -13.67 -8.44
CA ASP A 691 14.78 -14.71 -8.81
C ASP A 691 15.61 -15.16 -7.60
N PRO A 692 15.89 -16.46 -7.42
CA PRO A 692 16.65 -16.93 -6.27
C PRO A 692 18.11 -16.50 -6.43
N ARG A 693 18.69 -15.96 -5.37
CA ARG A 693 20.12 -15.59 -5.33
C ARG A 693 20.62 -15.78 -3.90
N PRO A 694 20.78 -17.02 -3.43
CA PRO A 694 21.08 -17.27 -2.03
C PRO A 694 22.48 -16.79 -1.68
N ASP A 695 22.63 -16.22 -0.48
CA ASP A 695 23.90 -15.66 -0.02
C ASP A 695 24.99 -16.75 0.07
N ILE A 696 24.61 -17.95 0.52
CA ILE A 696 25.39 -19.19 0.45
C ILE A 696 24.46 -20.34 0.07
N PHE A 697 24.94 -21.33 -0.68
CA PHE A 697 24.27 -22.61 -0.84
C PHE A 697 25.28 -23.74 -1.07
N VAL A 698 24.87 -24.96 -0.74
CA VAL A 698 25.69 -26.17 -0.73
C VAL A 698 24.95 -27.28 -1.46
N GLY A 699 25.68 -27.99 -2.31
CA GLY A 699 25.18 -29.12 -3.10
C GLY A 699 26.28 -30.12 -3.40
N LEU A 700 25.97 -31.08 -4.26
CA LEU A 700 26.90 -32.13 -4.67
C LEU A 700 27.89 -31.59 -5.71
N ASP A 701 29.14 -31.99 -5.59
CA ASP A 701 30.21 -31.60 -6.51
C ASP A 701 30.00 -32.26 -7.88
N HIS A 702 30.06 -31.47 -8.97
CA HIS A 702 29.78 -31.99 -10.31
C HIS A 702 30.77 -33.07 -10.77
N GLU A 703 32.07 -32.93 -10.48
CA GLU A 703 33.08 -33.91 -10.89
C GLU A 703 32.94 -35.20 -10.07
N SER A 704 32.67 -35.06 -8.77
CA SER A 704 32.34 -36.21 -7.89
C SER A 704 31.08 -36.94 -8.36
N MET A 705 30.01 -36.21 -8.71
CA MET A 705 28.77 -36.80 -9.23
C MET A 705 29.00 -37.54 -10.55
N ASN A 706 29.69 -36.93 -11.51
CA ASN A 706 29.99 -37.54 -12.80
C ASN A 706 30.80 -38.84 -12.63
N HIS A 707 31.81 -38.84 -11.75
CA HIS A 707 32.63 -40.03 -11.44
C HIS A 707 31.82 -41.16 -10.78
N VAL A 708 30.95 -40.83 -9.81
CA VAL A 708 30.10 -41.82 -9.13
C VAL A 708 29.05 -42.39 -10.08
N ILE A 709 28.39 -41.56 -10.90
CA ILE A 709 27.43 -42.01 -11.94
C ILE A 709 28.14 -42.93 -12.95
N GLN A 710 29.32 -42.56 -13.43
CA GLN A 710 30.11 -43.39 -14.35
C GLN A 710 30.48 -44.74 -13.74
N SER A 711 30.89 -44.75 -12.46
CA SER A 711 31.26 -45.97 -11.72
C SER A 711 30.06 -46.89 -11.50
N ALA A 712 28.88 -46.33 -11.23
CA ALA A 712 27.65 -47.09 -10.98
C ALA A 712 27.01 -47.61 -12.27
N LYS A 713 26.82 -46.74 -13.27
CA LYS A 713 26.12 -47.05 -14.52
C LYS A 713 26.97 -47.85 -15.51
N LYS A 714 28.30 -47.74 -15.44
CA LYS A 714 29.29 -48.52 -16.23
C LYS A 714 29.18 -48.39 -17.76
N VAL A 715 28.39 -47.43 -18.26
CA VAL A 715 28.24 -47.09 -19.68
C VAL A 715 29.22 -45.97 -20.05
N LEU A 716 29.90 -46.11 -21.19
CA LEU A 716 30.84 -45.11 -21.69
C LEU A 716 30.12 -43.76 -21.91
N GLY A 717 30.70 -42.65 -21.45
CA GLY A 717 30.11 -41.31 -21.60
C GLY A 717 29.03 -40.95 -20.57
N SER A 718 28.58 -41.87 -19.71
CA SER A 718 27.59 -41.58 -18.64
C SER A 718 28.03 -40.50 -17.65
N GLN A 719 29.33 -40.18 -17.60
CA GLN A 719 29.92 -39.01 -16.94
C GLN A 719 29.37 -37.65 -17.43
N TYR A 720 28.74 -37.57 -18.61
CA TYR A 720 28.16 -36.35 -19.17
C TYR A 720 26.63 -36.25 -19.01
N LEU A 721 25.98 -37.31 -18.52
CA LEU A 721 24.52 -37.46 -18.48
C LEU A 721 23.78 -36.28 -17.80
N LEU A 722 24.33 -35.76 -16.68
CA LEU A 722 23.77 -34.60 -15.96
C LEU A 722 24.05 -33.24 -16.61
N SER A 723 24.87 -33.20 -17.65
CA SER A 723 25.02 -32.04 -18.54
C SER A 723 24.12 -32.22 -19.76
N ASP A 724 24.11 -33.40 -20.39
CA ASP A 724 23.24 -33.72 -21.53
C ASP A 724 21.75 -33.52 -21.18
N TRP A 725 21.29 -34.00 -20.03
CA TRP A 725 19.93 -33.77 -19.53
C TRP A 725 19.63 -32.30 -19.21
N GLN A 726 20.64 -31.50 -18.88
CA GLN A 726 20.44 -30.09 -18.61
C GLN A 726 20.39 -29.26 -19.89
N ASP A 727 21.27 -29.56 -20.84
CA ASP A 727 21.41 -28.81 -22.09
C ASP A 727 20.25 -29.15 -23.06
N ASN A 728 19.67 -30.36 -22.96
CA ASN A 728 18.41 -30.73 -23.62
C ASN A 728 17.14 -30.35 -22.82
N GLY A 729 17.27 -29.73 -21.64
CA GLY A 729 16.14 -29.27 -20.81
C GLY A 729 15.36 -30.36 -20.06
N THR A 730 15.82 -31.60 -20.06
CA THR A 730 15.22 -32.74 -19.33
C THR A 730 15.29 -32.60 -17.81
N LEU A 731 16.41 -32.11 -17.27
CA LEU A 731 16.60 -31.91 -15.82
C LEU A 731 17.59 -30.77 -15.52
N ILE A 732 17.11 -29.72 -14.85
CA ILE A 732 17.96 -28.62 -14.37
C ILE A 732 18.67 -29.06 -13.08
N SER A 733 19.80 -29.76 -13.21
CA SER A 733 20.57 -30.22 -12.05
C SER A 733 21.49 -29.15 -11.45
N ASP A 734 22.03 -28.21 -12.27
CA ASP A 734 22.81 -27.04 -11.83
C ASP A 734 21.88 -25.82 -11.75
N PRO A 735 21.68 -25.21 -10.56
CA PRO A 735 20.72 -24.13 -10.41
C PRO A 735 21.20 -22.81 -11.02
N GLY A 736 22.51 -22.62 -11.27
CA GLY A 736 23.07 -21.32 -11.64
C GLY A 736 22.76 -20.87 -13.07
N VAL A 737 22.54 -19.56 -13.24
CA VAL A 737 22.48 -18.93 -14.59
C VAL A 737 23.83 -19.06 -15.32
N THR A 738 24.94 -18.98 -14.58
CA THR A 738 26.26 -19.41 -15.02
C THR A 738 26.58 -20.78 -14.40
N PRO A 739 27.15 -21.76 -15.12
CA PRO A 739 27.53 -23.05 -14.56
C PRO A 739 28.34 -22.92 -13.26
N LEU A 740 27.97 -23.68 -12.24
CA LEU A 740 28.56 -23.62 -10.91
C LEU A 740 29.45 -24.82 -10.60
N SER A 741 29.32 -25.90 -11.39
CA SER A 741 29.86 -27.22 -11.08
C SER A 741 29.40 -27.73 -9.70
N LEU A 742 28.17 -27.34 -9.32
CA LEU A 742 27.46 -27.73 -8.12
C LEU A 742 26.07 -28.19 -8.57
N ARG A 743 25.71 -29.44 -8.26
CA ARG A 743 24.43 -30.05 -8.62
C ARG A 743 23.60 -30.33 -7.37
N PHE A 744 22.27 -30.36 -7.49
CA PHE A 744 21.36 -30.74 -6.40
C PHE A 744 21.63 -30.00 -5.06
N PRO A 745 21.34 -28.69 -4.98
CA PRO A 745 21.50 -27.93 -3.73
C PRO A 745 20.58 -28.47 -2.63
N PHE A 746 21.14 -28.78 -1.45
CA PHE A 746 20.42 -29.41 -0.33
C PHE A 746 20.50 -28.61 0.99
N LEU A 747 21.42 -27.65 1.08
CA LEU A 747 21.50 -26.69 2.19
C LEU A 747 21.69 -25.27 1.66
N ILE A 748 20.85 -24.34 2.11
CA ILE A 748 20.83 -22.93 1.72
C ILE A 748 21.12 -22.05 2.94
N VAL A 749 21.73 -20.88 2.74
CA VAL A 749 21.83 -19.84 3.77
C VAL A 749 21.40 -18.50 3.19
N GLU A 750 20.47 -17.84 3.89
CA GLU A 750 20.04 -16.47 3.59
C GLU A 750 20.32 -15.64 4.86
N ALA A 751 21.41 -14.90 4.83
CA ALA A 751 21.85 -14.06 5.94
C ALA A 751 21.34 -12.64 5.73
N LYS A 752 20.78 -12.02 6.76
CA LYS A 752 20.48 -10.58 6.72
C LYS A 752 21.08 -9.91 7.95
N SER A 753 21.40 -8.64 7.82
CA SER A 753 21.90 -7.83 8.93
C SER A 753 21.00 -6.62 9.13
N GLY A 754 20.65 -6.33 10.38
CA GLY A 754 20.05 -5.05 10.72
C GLY A 754 20.93 -3.84 10.35
N ALA A 755 22.15 -4.04 9.85
CA ALA A 755 23.01 -3.04 9.22
C ALA A 755 22.59 -2.66 7.80
N THR A 756 22.18 -3.63 6.98
CA THR A 756 21.80 -3.43 5.57
C THR A 756 20.35 -2.97 5.42
N GLY A 757 19.62 -2.85 6.53
CA GLY A 757 18.17 -2.61 6.55
C GLY A 757 17.34 -3.87 6.31
N GLY A 758 18.00 -5.01 6.11
CA GLY A 758 17.38 -6.33 6.07
C GLY A 758 16.89 -6.77 7.45
N ASN A 759 15.99 -7.74 7.47
CA ASN A 759 15.44 -8.35 8.68
C ASN A 759 15.23 -9.86 8.47
N LEU A 760 15.06 -10.60 9.57
CA LEU A 760 14.88 -12.06 9.58
C LEU A 760 13.71 -12.52 8.70
N TYR A 761 12.61 -11.76 8.65
CA TYR A 761 11.45 -12.07 7.83
C TYR A 761 11.75 -11.98 6.32
N GLN A 762 12.69 -11.12 5.91
CA GLN A 762 13.21 -11.06 4.55
C GLN A 762 14.14 -12.23 4.23
N ALA A 763 14.96 -12.68 5.20
CA ALA A 763 15.78 -13.90 5.06
C ALA A 763 14.87 -15.13 4.84
N GLN A 764 13.89 -15.33 5.73
CA GLN A 764 12.87 -16.38 5.60
C GLN A 764 12.13 -16.33 4.26
N ASN A 765 11.70 -15.14 3.80
CA ASN A 765 11.01 -14.98 2.51
C ASN A 765 11.91 -15.25 1.28
N GLN A 766 13.23 -15.16 1.41
CA GLN A 766 14.19 -15.54 0.36
C GLN A 766 14.44 -17.04 0.42
N ALA A 767 14.69 -17.59 1.62
CA ALA A 767 14.89 -19.01 1.87
C ALA A 767 13.69 -19.84 1.41
N ALA A 768 12.46 -19.37 1.60
CA ALA A 768 11.25 -20.03 1.11
C ALA A 768 11.21 -20.17 -0.42
N VAL A 769 11.75 -19.19 -1.17
CA VAL A 769 11.84 -19.26 -2.64
C VAL A 769 13.01 -20.15 -3.05
N SER A 770 14.19 -19.93 -2.48
CA SER A 770 15.41 -20.71 -2.75
C SER A 770 15.22 -22.20 -2.43
N GLY A 771 14.60 -22.52 -1.30
CA GLY A 771 14.28 -23.89 -0.86
C GLY A 771 13.22 -24.57 -1.72
N ALA A 772 12.17 -23.85 -2.13
CA ALA A 772 11.19 -24.38 -3.08
C ALA A 772 11.80 -24.65 -4.47
N CYS A 773 12.73 -23.81 -4.92
CA CYS A 773 13.48 -24.05 -6.17
C CYS A 773 14.40 -25.26 -6.07
N ALA A 774 15.07 -25.46 -4.92
CA ALA A 774 15.93 -26.61 -4.67
C ALA A 774 15.13 -27.93 -4.57
N LEU A 775 14.00 -27.91 -3.86
CA LEU A 775 13.04 -29.02 -3.84
C LEU A 775 12.55 -29.38 -5.24
N LYS A 776 12.26 -28.37 -6.08
CA LYS A 776 11.83 -28.61 -7.46
C LYS A 776 12.86 -29.47 -8.22
N ILE A 777 14.16 -29.25 -8.03
CA ILE A 777 15.21 -30.06 -8.69
C ILE A 777 15.17 -31.54 -8.25
N LEU A 778 15.03 -31.81 -6.95
CA LEU A 778 14.90 -33.18 -6.43
C LEU A 778 13.59 -33.84 -6.89
N ARG A 779 12.52 -33.06 -7.03
CA ARG A 779 11.21 -33.53 -7.47
C ARG A 779 11.15 -33.79 -8.98
N ASP A 780 11.75 -32.92 -9.78
CA ASP A 780 11.86 -33.09 -11.23
C ASP A 780 12.62 -34.39 -11.54
N LEU A 781 13.68 -34.71 -10.79
CA LEU A 781 14.38 -36.00 -10.90
C LEU A 781 13.48 -37.18 -10.52
N ALA A 782 12.71 -37.08 -9.43
CA ALA A 782 11.79 -38.15 -9.03
C ALA A 782 10.70 -38.41 -10.09
N HIS A 783 10.18 -37.36 -10.73
CA HIS A 783 9.15 -37.48 -11.77
C HIS A 783 9.65 -38.05 -13.10
N LEU A 784 10.96 -38.14 -13.34
CA LEU A 784 11.49 -38.91 -14.48
C LEU A 784 11.26 -40.42 -14.33
N HIS A 785 10.99 -40.91 -13.10
CA HIS A 785 10.71 -42.32 -12.81
C HIS A 785 9.25 -42.73 -13.00
N ASP A 786 8.31 -41.78 -13.01
CA ASP A 786 6.87 -42.02 -13.18
C ASP A 786 6.48 -41.85 -14.65
N PRO A 787 6.18 -42.93 -15.41
CA PRO A 787 5.70 -42.80 -16.79
C PRO A 787 4.29 -42.21 -16.83
N GLU A 788 3.98 -41.47 -17.90
CA GLU A 788 2.63 -40.94 -18.21
C GLU A 788 1.56 -42.04 -18.10
N PRO A 789 0.37 -41.75 -17.53
CA PRO A 789 -0.65 -42.75 -17.19
C PRO A 789 -1.52 -43.19 -18.39
N ASP A 790 -0.88 -43.54 -19.52
CA ASP A 790 -1.54 -43.95 -20.78
C ASP A 790 -1.24 -45.41 -21.18
N SER A 791 -1.00 -46.27 -20.17
CA SER A 791 -0.94 -47.73 -20.32
C SER A 791 -1.89 -48.42 -19.34
N GLY A 792 -2.62 -49.43 -19.83
CA GLY A 792 -3.84 -49.94 -19.18
C GLY A 792 -3.65 -50.77 -17.90
N PRO A 793 -4.76 -51.11 -17.22
CA PRO A 793 -4.76 -51.63 -15.85
C PRO A 793 -4.46 -53.15 -15.74
N GLU A 794 -3.30 -53.60 -16.22
CA GLU A 794 -2.83 -54.99 -16.05
C GLU A 794 -1.36 -55.06 -15.61
N SER A 795 -1.08 -54.94 -14.30
CA SER A 795 0.05 -55.63 -13.61
C SER A 795 0.13 -55.34 -12.09
N THR A 796 -1.00 -55.05 -11.45
CA THR A 796 -1.11 -54.85 -10.00
C THR A 796 -0.79 -56.14 -9.22
N GLU A 797 0.49 -56.42 -8.97
CA GLU A 797 0.98 -57.32 -7.89
C GLU A 797 2.53 -57.42 -7.80
N LYS A 798 3.30 -56.94 -8.80
CA LYS A 798 4.78 -57.06 -8.80
C LYS A 798 5.60 -55.83 -8.41
N GLN A 799 4.97 -54.69 -8.12
CA GLN A 799 5.68 -53.45 -7.75
C GLN A 799 5.87 -53.23 -6.23
N GLN A 800 5.43 -54.16 -5.37
CA GLN A 800 5.57 -54.03 -3.91
C GLN A 800 6.93 -54.51 -3.35
N GLN A 801 8.02 -54.41 -4.12
CA GLN A 801 9.38 -54.70 -3.66
C GLN A 801 10.24 -53.43 -3.67
N HIS A 802 10.23 -52.71 -2.55
CA HIS A 802 11.13 -51.61 -2.17
C HIS A 802 11.67 -50.72 -3.29
N GLN A 803 10.81 -49.86 -3.86
CA GLN A 803 11.32 -48.61 -4.44
C GLN A 803 11.90 -47.73 -3.33
N HIS A 804 13.20 -47.42 -3.40
CA HIS A 804 13.83 -46.41 -2.56
C HIS A 804 13.34 -45.03 -3.01
N GLN A 805 12.45 -44.40 -2.24
CA GLN A 805 11.86 -43.13 -2.62
C GLN A 805 12.81 -41.95 -2.29
N LEU A 806 13.28 -41.26 -3.33
CA LEU A 806 14.20 -40.12 -3.23
C LEU A 806 13.67 -39.05 -2.24
N PRO A 807 14.38 -38.74 -1.13
CA PRO A 807 13.87 -37.89 -0.07
C PRO A 807 13.61 -36.44 -0.53
N GLN A 808 12.35 -36.03 -0.50
CA GLN A 808 11.86 -34.72 -0.96
C GLN A 808 12.03 -33.64 0.12
N ILE A 809 13.25 -33.48 0.64
CA ILE A 809 13.60 -32.55 1.72
C ILE A 809 14.85 -31.72 1.41
N VAL A 810 14.84 -30.44 1.77
CA VAL A 810 15.97 -29.49 1.66
C VAL A 810 16.04 -28.66 2.93
N PHE A 811 17.23 -28.21 3.34
CA PHE A 811 17.39 -27.38 4.55
C PHE A 811 17.79 -25.94 4.22
N SER A 812 17.45 -24.99 5.11
CA SER A 812 18.03 -23.66 5.07
C SER A 812 18.32 -23.08 6.45
N VAL A 813 19.41 -22.32 6.56
CA VAL A 813 19.68 -21.44 7.71
C VAL A 813 19.30 -20.00 7.35
N THR A 814 18.55 -19.33 8.22
CA THR A 814 18.28 -17.88 8.13
C THR A 814 18.85 -17.19 9.36
N ASN A 815 19.45 -16.01 9.21
CA ASN A 815 19.95 -15.28 10.38
C ASN A 815 19.76 -13.77 10.30
N GLU A 816 19.57 -13.15 11.47
CA GLU A 816 19.67 -11.70 11.67
C GLU A 816 20.81 -11.43 12.66
N GLY A 817 22.01 -11.23 12.11
CA GLY A 817 23.24 -11.20 12.89
C GLY A 817 23.43 -12.50 13.70
N SER A 818 23.57 -12.38 15.02
CA SER A 818 23.85 -13.52 15.92
C SER A 818 22.71 -14.52 16.13
N ILE A 819 21.47 -14.21 15.72
CA ILE A 819 20.32 -15.11 15.87
C ILE A 819 20.14 -15.87 14.56
N HIS A 820 20.24 -17.19 14.63
CA HIS A 820 20.16 -18.11 13.48
C HIS A 820 19.01 -19.09 13.70
N GLU A 821 18.23 -19.35 12.66
CA GLU A 821 17.12 -20.30 12.62
C GLU A 821 17.47 -21.42 11.62
N LEU A 822 17.10 -22.66 11.92
CA LEU A 822 17.22 -23.78 10.97
C LEU A 822 15.81 -24.18 10.50
N TRP A 823 15.66 -24.37 9.20
CA TRP A 823 14.38 -24.71 8.57
C TRP A 823 14.51 -25.97 7.71
N ALA A 824 13.46 -26.80 7.74
CA ALA A 824 13.23 -27.82 6.73
C ALA A 824 12.25 -27.30 5.68
N HIS A 825 12.53 -27.62 4.42
CA HIS A 825 11.65 -27.44 3.27
C HIS A 825 11.23 -28.81 2.78
N PHE A 826 9.93 -29.01 2.55
CA PHE A 826 9.37 -30.27 2.03
C PHE A 826 8.19 -30.02 1.10
N TRP A 827 7.89 -30.98 0.22
CA TRP A 827 6.65 -30.98 -0.57
C TRP A 827 5.53 -31.70 0.18
N ASN A 828 4.32 -31.13 0.21
CA ASN A 828 3.10 -31.83 0.65
C ASN A 828 2.28 -32.18 -0.60
N ALA A 829 2.01 -33.48 -0.78
CA ALA A 829 1.26 -33.97 -1.94
C ALA A 829 -0.23 -33.57 -1.89
N ASP A 830 -0.89 -33.79 -0.75
CA ASP A 830 -2.34 -33.61 -0.54
C ASP A 830 -2.83 -32.22 -0.97
N ASN A 831 -2.10 -31.18 -0.57
CA ASN A 831 -2.41 -29.77 -0.87
C ASN A 831 -1.65 -29.23 -2.08
N SER A 832 -0.71 -30.02 -2.61
CA SER A 832 0.25 -29.62 -3.65
C SER A 832 0.98 -28.30 -3.34
N THR A 833 1.63 -28.25 -2.18
CA THR A 833 2.40 -27.09 -1.69
C THR A 833 3.87 -27.39 -1.43
N PHE A 834 4.71 -26.39 -1.66
CA PHE A 834 6.04 -26.29 -1.07
C PHE A 834 5.90 -25.69 0.33
N ASN A 835 6.51 -26.32 1.32
CA ASN A 835 6.32 -25.97 2.73
C ASN A 835 7.67 -25.76 3.41
N MET A 836 7.74 -24.73 4.26
CA MET A 836 8.92 -24.36 5.04
C MET A 836 8.55 -24.28 6.52
N THR A 837 9.25 -25.02 7.38
CA THR A 837 8.95 -25.12 8.82
C THR A 837 10.22 -24.97 9.67
N CYS A 838 10.09 -24.33 10.83
CA CYS A 838 11.22 -23.97 11.69
C CYS A 838 11.54 -25.12 12.66
N LEU A 839 12.77 -25.62 12.59
CA LEU A 839 13.28 -26.70 13.44
C LEU A 839 13.87 -26.19 14.75
N GLY A 840 14.22 -24.90 14.83
CA GLY A 840 14.73 -24.28 16.04
C GLY A 840 15.44 -22.94 15.80
N VAL A 841 15.79 -22.29 16.90
CA VAL A 841 16.46 -20.97 16.91
C VAL A 841 17.62 -20.99 17.89
N TRP A 842 18.81 -20.56 17.43
CA TRP A 842 20.05 -20.56 18.20
C TRP A 842 20.72 -19.18 18.13
N ARG A 843 21.23 -18.71 19.28
CA ARG A 843 22.09 -17.52 19.37
C ARG A 843 23.55 -17.95 19.47
N THR A 844 24.34 -17.74 18.42
CA THR A 844 25.74 -18.22 18.30
C THR A 844 26.72 -17.54 19.27
N THR A 845 26.36 -16.37 19.83
CA THR A 845 27.09 -15.75 20.95
C THR A 845 26.97 -16.51 22.29
N SER A 846 26.27 -17.65 22.32
CA SER A 846 26.37 -18.68 23.36
C SER A 846 27.05 -19.93 22.79
N ALA A 847 28.07 -20.45 23.48
CA ALA A 847 28.86 -21.59 23.00
C ALA A 847 28.03 -22.86 22.87
N VAL A 848 27.14 -23.13 23.84
CA VAL A 848 26.21 -24.28 23.83
C VAL A 848 25.27 -24.22 22.62
N ASN A 849 24.86 -23.02 22.21
CA ASN A 849 23.99 -22.84 21.05
C ASN A 849 24.75 -22.96 19.73
N ALA A 850 25.96 -22.39 19.66
CA ALA A 850 26.85 -22.55 18.51
C ALA A 850 27.15 -24.03 18.27
N LEU A 851 27.53 -24.79 19.32
CA LEU A 851 27.79 -26.23 19.24
C LEU A 851 26.60 -27.03 18.73
N LYS A 852 25.38 -26.77 19.23
CA LYS A 852 24.17 -27.45 18.75
C LYS A 852 23.92 -27.18 17.27
N LEU A 853 23.95 -25.93 16.83
CA LEU A 853 23.70 -25.58 15.43
C LEU A 853 24.83 -26.05 14.51
N THR A 854 26.09 -26.02 14.95
CA THR A 854 27.23 -26.66 14.27
C THR A 854 26.98 -28.16 14.06
N GLY A 855 26.50 -28.86 15.09
CA GLY A 855 26.13 -30.27 15.02
C GLY A 855 25.05 -30.56 13.98
N HIS A 856 23.98 -29.76 13.95
CA HIS A 856 22.90 -29.89 12.97
C HIS A 856 23.36 -29.60 11.53
N ILE A 857 24.14 -28.53 11.32
CA ILE A 857 24.72 -28.19 10.00
C ILE A 857 25.64 -29.31 9.51
N ALA A 858 26.51 -29.84 10.38
CA ALA A 858 27.39 -30.95 10.03
C ALA A 858 26.62 -32.25 9.72
N ALA A 859 25.51 -32.51 10.41
CA ALA A 859 24.66 -33.66 10.13
C ALA A 859 24.00 -33.56 8.74
N ILE A 860 23.47 -32.38 8.38
CA ILE A 860 22.93 -32.10 7.03
C ILE A 860 24.02 -32.24 5.96
N LEU A 861 25.23 -31.71 6.20
CA LEU A 861 26.36 -31.84 5.27
C LEU A 861 26.77 -33.30 5.04
N ARG A 862 26.85 -34.11 6.11
CA ARG A 862 27.14 -35.56 6.01
C ARG A 862 26.02 -36.33 5.30
N TRP A 863 24.76 -36.05 5.60
CA TRP A 863 23.61 -36.66 4.91
C TRP A 863 23.61 -36.33 3.41
N GLY A 864 23.88 -35.07 3.06
CA GLY A 864 24.06 -34.64 1.66
C GLY A 864 25.16 -35.43 0.94
N ALA A 865 26.35 -35.51 1.54
CA ALA A 865 27.48 -36.26 1.00
C ALA A 865 27.26 -37.79 0.96
N GLY A 866 26.48 -38.33 1.88
CA GLY A 866 26.23 -39.76 2.07
C GLY A 866 24.96 -40.22 1.37
N ASP A 867 23.87 -40.29 2.15
CA ASP A 867 22.64 -40.96 1.73
C ASP A 867 21.92 -40.23 0.61
N LEU A 868 21.78 -38.90 0.67
CA LEU A 868 21.14 -38.13 -0.41
C LEU A 868 21.87 -38.31 -1.75
N ARG A 869 23.22 -38.27 -1.74
CA ARG A 869 24.02 -38.54 -2.94
C ARG A 869 23.79 -39.97 -3.46
N ARG A 870 23.63 -40.95 -2.56
CA ARG A 870 23.32 -42.34 -2.94
C ARG A 870 21.94 -42.44 -3.59
N ASP A 871 20.90 -41.93 -2.92
CA ASP A 871 19.51 -41.98 -3.41
C ASP A 871 19.37 -41.27 -4.78
N ILE A 872 20.05 -40.14 -4.97
CA ILE A 872 20.12 -39.41 -6.27
C ILE A 872 20.81 -40.27 -7.34
N VAL A 873 21.95 -40.91 -7.03
CA VAL A 873 22.68 -41.75 -7.99
C VAL A 873 21.87 -42.99 -8.35
N GLU A 874 21.24 -43.65 -7.39
CA GLU A 874 20.36 -44.80 -7.62
C GLU A 874 19.18 -44.41 -8.52
N SER A 875 18.55 -43.25 -8.26
CA SER A 875 17.51 -42.67 -9.13
C SER A 875 17.99 -42.40 -10.56
N ILE A 876 19.23 -41.96 -10.76
CA ILE A 876 19.83 -41.69 -12.09
C ILE A 876 20.30 -42.97 -12.80
N VAL A 877 20.59 -44.05 -12.05
CA VAL A 877 21.05 -45.34 -12.58
C VAL A 877 19.90 -46.24 -13.03
N ALA A 878 18.71 -46.10 -12.42
CA ALA A 878 17.50 -46.81 -12.83
C ALA A 878 16.73 -46.14 -14.01
N LEU A 879 17.16 -44.96 -14.44
CA LEU A 879 16.76 -44.27 -15.69
C LEU A 879 17.70 -44.62 -16.86
#